data_AF-A0A933ZLG6-F1
#
_entry.id   AF-A0A933ZLG6-F1
#
_cell.length_a   1.000
_cell.length_b   1.000
_cell.length_c   1.000
_cell.angle_alpha   90.00
_cell.angle_beta   90.00
_cell.angle_gamma   90.00
#
_symmetry.space_group_name_H-M   'P 1'
#
loop_
_entity.id
_entity.type
_entity.pdbx_description
1 polymer ?
#
loop_
_entity_poly.entity_id
_entity_poly.type
_entity_poly.pdbx_seq_one_letter_code
_entity_poly.pdbx_strand_id
1 'polypeptide(L)'
;MRPSELVRPVQIAAAMLASALAVRCSQTPVSVPVRSLEQSGRAAFLCLSPDLDNVSAPIDACNLNAPTYGYNHLYSLVTQTARGEVALIDLTAASVVDLDPAEPGYNFIPVGAQPVDIVATPGGTAAFVGSGEPNKYAIYVLPMARVLEGSPHLTDFAACALPTPPGRMLMLNQPLAEGGGQQTCDGTAHDGVPHPNGNLGAETVPPGTRKLLVTLPDQGDVAIIDAQELLDSAPGTLTACKIERMIHLKVDLPATLPQQRTPEGGFPPGQSETGGVCELTLPQTAATQSGFKAHPIHLSHDPETGLLYIADDAAPVIHVVDVADPCSPVERPPLLPMSVSDPWRVVYTREIAVSSTTTAGKKYLYAIDHREGSMMVFDVSLGSTDRTPLLRPYPDRNPFQSRDRLAFAVPIKSLVFMLRDPSPLADLTTGAAPAGVICDPDSTSSALGTSYRTSVDWASGASPKKLRGVYAAAVLTNGQIVFVDVDDFDAPCRRPKEKDACTNETAPNYQGANGELSCKVIEPHQSRSAYYLENGNVPGARMPGMQTYPILTRDSTTLAFDDPQPKLLVPQLIDKPGIVKVVQVGGSPAESIESDPASALHNMVWFDLREPRVHYDQDWTVTYEGQIPGFAGHVARLLPNEQRVQDAGAYFCDRGVHDFDAAIRVANSIGHNGSAAEPTSPAYIWARAHVDVVQITDGIRDPEDTYWTDPLGTCSYEQCKDKYGPADSPRAEREFPILEAYQDHLVVDGDLNNAWCCFPMVPTYTVRPRAQWIVNGTVSGFLHKVAVDSATARCIESCDPSLRLRNGRVIEGARVTQAADIPKIDAPGTFRNPMIQFWIQPGAQGHGTGDRDMVFSFSSNGGFVPLVVNLGASTSYVQPQSVTYVPQLGQLAIADGSVQGLMMVDLVGLTLATSYY
;
A
#
# COMPACT_ATOMS: atom_id res chain seq x y z
N MET A 1 -6.93 68.19 43.36
CA MET A 1 -5.97 67.21 43.89
C MET A 1 -5.04 66.80 42.75
N ARG A 2 -3.77 67.18 42.89
CA ARG A 2 -2.56 66.71 42.16
C ARG A 2 -2.19 65.29 42.66
N PRO A 3 -1.14 64.61 42.17
CA PRO A 3 -0.06 65.02 41.23
C PRO A 3 0.16 64.06 40.03
N SER A 4 0.61 64.48 38.83
CA SER A 4 1.98 64.92 38.38
C SER A 4 2.94 63.73 38.16
N GLU A 5 3.85 63.65 37.19
CA GLU A 5 4.62 64.58 36.33
C GLU A 5 5.42 63.69 35.30
N LEU A 6 5.76 64.06 34.05
CA LEU A 6 6.89 64.89 33.54
C LEU A 6 6.75 64.95 31.99
N VAL A 7 6.71 66.08 31.26
CA VAL A 7 7.80 67.04 30.85
C VAL A 7 8.86 66.34 29.96
N ARG A 8 9.18 66.63 28.68
CA ARG A 8 9.16 67.80 27.73
C ARG A 8 9.78 67.31 26.34
N PRO A 9 10.10 68.14 25.30
CA PRO A 9 9.27 68.88 24.33
C PRO A 9 9.77 68.79 22.83
N VAL A 10 9.25 69.70 21.99
CA VAL A 10 9.77 70.25 20.69
C VAL A 10 9.11 69.66 19.42
N GLN A 11 8.06 70.28 18.82
CA GLN A 11 8.03 71.44 17.88
C GLN A 11 8.77 71.18 16.54
N ILE A 12 8.28 71.40 15.31
CA ILE A 12 7.31 72.34 14.74
C ILE A 12 6.84 71.82 13.36
N ALA A 13 5.60 72.22 13.02
CA ALA A 13 4.89 72.29 11.74
C ALA A 13 5.65 72.13 10.41
N ALA A 14 4.97 71.57 9.39
CA ALA A 14 4.35 72.38 8.33
C ALA A 14 3.62 71.55 7.26
N ALA A 15 2.61 72.22 6.69
CA ALA A 15 2.15 72.18 5.30
C ALA A 15 1.09 71.14 4.87
N MET A 16 -0.08 71.71 4.59
CA MET A 16 -1.15 71.24 3.71
C MET A 16 -0.62 70.73 2.36
N LEU A 17 -1.28 69.72 1.78
CA LEU A 17 -1.83 69.85 0.42
C LEU A 17 -2.92 68.79 0.18
N ALA A 18 -4.03 69.27 -0.38
CA ALA A 18 -5.19 68.50 -0.75
C ALA A 18 -4.90 67.50 -1.88
N SER A 19 -5.46 66.30 -1.79
CA SER A 19 -5.68 65.40 -2.92
C SER A 19 -6.89 64.53 -2.61
N ALA A 20 -8.02 64.86 -3.23
CA ALA A 20 -9.20 64.03 -3.24
C ALA A 20 -8.89 62.73 -4.01
N LEU A 21 -8.74 61.62 -3.29
CA LEU A 21 -8.69 60.30 -3.90
C LEU A 21 -10.13 59.79 -4.02
N ALA A 22 -10.60 59.77 -5.26
CA ALA A 22 -11.75 59.00 -5.68
C ALA A 22 -11.50 57.52 -5.31
N VAL A 23 -12.28 57.00 -4.38
CA VAL A 23 -12.37 55.56 -4.12
C VAL A 23 -13.08 54.95 -5.33
N ARG A 24 -12.31 54.52 -6.34
CA ARG A 24 -12.78 53.54 -7.32
C ARG A 24 -12.97 52.23 -6.56
N CYS A 25 -14.21 51.77 -6.45
CA CYS A 25 -14.49 50.38 -6.12
C CYS A 25 -13.89 49.50 -7.22
N SER A 26 -12.70 48.96 -6.98
CA SER A 26 -12.18 47.82 -7.72
C SER A 26 -12.83 46.57 -7.14
N GLN A 27 -14.12 46.36 -7.44
CA GLN A 27 -14.63 45.00 -7.47
C GLN A 27 -14.15 44.42 -8.79
N THR A 28 -13.04 43.68 -8.78
CA THR A 28 -12.83 42.68 -9.82
C THR A 28 -14.07 41.79 -9.78
N PRO A 29 -14.84 41.68 -10.87
CA PRO A 29 -15.90 40.69 -10.92
C PRO A 29 -15.22 39.35 -10.71
N VAL A 30 -15.59 38.62 -9.66
CA VAL A 30 -15.33 37.19 -9.64
C VAL A 30 -16.30 36.63 -10.67
N SER A 31 -15.87 36.58 -11.93
CA SER A 31 -16.54 35.77 -12.94
C SER A 31 -16.29 34.32 -12.54
N VAL A 32 -17.18 33.76 -11.71
CA VAL A 32 -17.29 32.31 -11.61
C VAL A 32 -17.74 31.86 -13.00
N PRO A 33 -16.94 31.06 -13.74
CA PRO A 33 -17.41 30.50 -15.00
C PRO A 33 -18.72 29.75 -14.71
N VAL A 34 -19.80 30.11 -15.40
CA VAL A 34 -21.14 29.52 -15.17
C VAL A 34 -21.17 28.03 -15.62
N ARG A 35 -20.12 27.58 -16.31
CA ARG A 35 -19.84 26.19 -16.68
C ARG A 35 -18.36 25.87 -16.37
N SER A 36 -18.12 25.15 -15.27
CA SER A 36 -16.82 24.61 -14.82
C SER A 36 -16.73 23.10 -15.12
N LEU A 37 -15.52 22.52 -15.05
CA LEU A 37 -15.24 21.08 -15.28
C LEU A 37 -15.68 20.19 -14.09
N GLU A 38 -16.88 20.44 -13.56
CA GLU A 38 -17.44 19.70 -12.42
C GLU A 38 -17.87 18.27 -12.79
N GLN A 39 -17.55 17.31 -11.93
CA GLN A 39 -17.83 15.88 -12.15
C GLN A 39 -17.15 15.30 -13.41
N SER A 40 -15.88 15.66 -13.59
CA SER A 40 -15.05 15.09 -14.64
C SER A 40 -14.83 13.59 -14.42
N GLY A 41 -15.07 12.81 -15.47
CA GLY A 41 -15.03 11.35 -15.49
C GLY A 41 -13.71 10.79 -16.02
N ARG A 42 -13.70 10.34 -17.27
CA ARG A 42 -12.50 9.81 -17.94
C ARG A 42 -11.99 10.78 -18.99
N ALA A 43 -10.70 10.63 -19.32
CA ALA A 43 -10.02 11.47 -20.29
C ALA A 43 -9.37 10.64 -21.40
N ALA A 44 -9.48 11.13 -22.64
CA ALA A 44 -8.73 10.65 -23.79
C ALA A 44 -7.79 11.76 -24.29
N PHE A 45 -6.73 11.38 -25.00
CA PHE A 45 -5.69 12.31 -25.47
C PHE A 45 -5.46 12.12 -26.97
N LEU A 46 -5.25 13.23 -27.68
CA LEU A 46 -5.03 13.24 -29.11
C LEU A 46 -4.12 14.40 -29.51
N CYS A 47 -3.44 14.24 -30.64
CA CYS A 47 -2.54 15.24 -31.19
C CYS A 47 -3.15 15.81 -32.46
N LEU A 48 -3.30 17.14 -32.51
CA LEU A 48 -3.85 17.82 -33.68
C LEU A 48 -2.83 18.77 -34.29
N SER A 49 -2.80 18.78 -35.61
CA SER A 49 -2.03 19.70 -36.43
C SER A 49 -2.80 21.02 -36.59
N PRO A 50 -2.08 22.16 -36.66
CA PRO A 50 -2.69 23.46 -36.96
C PRO A 50 -3.12 23.58 -38.43
N ASP A 51 -2.77 22.62 -39.28
CA ASP A 51 -3.21 22.55 -40.67
C ASP A 51 -4.68 22.09 -40.75
N LEU A 52 -5.57 23.01 -41.11
CA LEU A 52 -7.01 22.73 -41.24
C LEU A 52 -7.32 21.72 -42.35
N ASP A 53 -6.44 21.55 -43.35
CA ASP A 53 -6.60 20.55 -44.40
C ASP A 53 -6.18 19.14 -43.93
N ASN A 54 -5.41 19.05 -42.83
CA ASN A 54 -4.95 17.80 -42.24
C ASN A 54 -4.79 17.92 -40.71
N VAL A 55 -5.94 18.01 -40.04
CA VAL A 55 -6.06 18.33 -38.60
C VAL A 55 -5.50 17.24 -37.69
N SER A 56 -5.45 15.97 -38.12
CA SER A 56 -5.09 14.84 -37.27
C SER A 56 -3.61 14.47 -37.38
N ALA A 57 -2.93 14.23 -36.25
CA ALA A 57 -1.54 13.78 -36.21
C ALA A 57 -1.35 12.61 -35.24
N PRO A 58 -0.38 11.69 -35.48
CA PRO A 58 -0.02 10.66 -34.51
C PRO A 58 0.32 11.28 -33.16
N ILE A 59 -0.12 10.66 -32.07
CA ILE A 59 0.06 11.21 -30.71
C ILE A 59 1.53 11.56 -30.38
N ASP A 60 2.49 10.79 -30.90
CA ASP A 60 3.93 11.02 -30.70
C ASP A 60 4.46 12.29 -31.39
N ALA A 61 3.72 12.86 -32.34
CA ALA A 61 4.05 14.12 -32.99
C ALA A 61 3.80 15.33 -32.08
N CYS A 62 3.14 15.16 -30.92
CA CYS A 62 2.92 16.19 -29.91
C CYS A 62 3.92 16.14 -28.75
N ASN A 63 5.11 15.55 -28.97
CA ASN A 63 6.16 15.51 -27.95
C ASN A 63 6.78 16.90 -27.74
N LEU A 64 6.41 17.58 -26.64
CA LEU A 64 6.88 18.92 -26.29
C LEU A 64 8.39 19.01 -26.02
N ASN A 65 9.09 17.87 -25.90
CA ASN A 65 10.54 17.82 -25.68
C ASN A 65 11.37 17.78 -26.98
N ALA A 66 10.73 17.73 -28.16
CA ALA A 66 11.42 17.70 -29.45
C ALA A 66 11.65 19.13 -29.99
N PRO A 67 12.91 19.54 -30.28
CA PRO A 67 13.22 20.89 -30.71
C PRO A 67 13.15 21.02 -32.24
N THR A 68 12.00 20.89 -32.91
CA THR A 68 11.85 21.45 -34.29
C THR A 68 10.42 21.44 -34.86
N TYR A 69 10.00 22.64 -35.27
CA TYR A 69 8.99 23.10 -36.27
C TYR A 69 7.77 22.24 -36.63
N GLY A 70 6.60 22.78 -36.24
CA GLY A 70 5.24 22.34 -36.57
C GLY A 70 4.46 22.24 -35.26
N TYR A 71 3.79 23.31 -34.82
CA TYR A 71 3.14 23.36 -33.50
C TYR A 71 1.90 22.46 -33.49
N ASN A 72 2.08 21.15 -33.39
CA ASN A 72 0.96 20.27 -33.07
C ASN A 72 0.57 20.52 -31.61
N HIS A 73 -0.74 20.52 -31.35
CA HIS A 73 -1.30 20.74 -30.04
C HIS A 73 -1.79 19.42 -29.46
N LEU A 74 -1.40 19.15 -28.22
CA LEU A 74 -1.89 18.01 -27.47
C LEU A 74 -3.20 18.41 -26.79
N TYR A 75 -4.28 17.73 -27.14
CA TYR A 75 -5.58 17.96 -26.52
C TYR A 75 -5.96 16.82 -25.60
N SER A 76 -6.73 17.16 -24.56
CA SER A 76 -7.46 16.22 -23.73
C SER A 76 -8.96 16.38 -23.92
N LEU A 77 -9.66 15.27 -24.13
CA LEU A 77 -11.11 15.17 -24.14
C LEU A 77 -11.56 14.59 -22.80
N VAL A 78 -12.32 15.35 -22.00
CA VAL A 78 -12.71 14.96 -20.64
C VAL A 78 -14.22 14.88 -20.52
N THR A 79 -14.76 13.70 -20.20
CA THR A 79 -16.20 13.51 -20.05
C THR A 79 -16.73 14.25 -18.82
N GLN A 80 -17.83 14.98 -18.95
CA GLN A 80 -18.55 15.69 -17.89
C GLN A 80 -19.83 14.91 -17.55
N THR A 81 -19.74 14.08 -16.50
CA THR A 81 -20.78 13.07 -16.19
C THR A 81 -22.09 13.69 -15.70
N ALA A 82 -22.05 14.88 -15.10
CA ALA A 82 -23.25 15.59 -14.63
C ALA A 82 -24.14 16.11 -15.77
N ARG A 83 -23.54 16.44 -16.92
CA ARG A 83 -24.18 17.23 -17.98
C ARG A 83 -24.34 16.47 -19.29
N GLY A 84 -23.66 15.33 -19.44
CA GLY A 84 -23.71 14.58 -20.68
C GLY A 84 -22.88 15.19 -21.80
N GLU A 85 -21.73 15.78 -21.44
CA GLU A 85 -20.88 16.54 -22.35
C GLU A 85 -19.42 16.03 -22.31
N VAL A 86 -18.60 16.44 -23.29
CA VAL A 86 -17.14 16.27 -23.31
C VAL A 86 -16.49 17.63 -23.45
N ALA A 87 -15.64 17.96 -22.48
CA ALA A 87 -14.81 19.15 -22.53
C ALA A 87 -13.55 18.90 -23.36
N LEU A 88 -13.13 19.91 -24.12
CA LEU A 88 -11.88 19.90 -24.87
C LEU A 88 -10.87 20.84 -24.18
N ILE A 89 -9.69 20.33 -23.87
CA ILE A 89 -8.62 21.07 -23.18
C ILE A 89 -7.37 21.04 -24.05
N ASP A 90 -6.82 22.20 -24.38
CA ASP A 90 -5.54 22.33 -25.04
C ASP A 90 -4.42 22.30 -23.99
N LEU A 91 -3.74 21.16 -23.88
CA LEU A 91 -2.65 20.97 -22.92
C LEU A 91 -1.39 21.72 -23.34
N THR A 92 -1.20 21.97 -24.64
CA THR A 92 -0.08 22.75 -25.16
C THR A 92 -0.27 24.25 -24.86
N ALA A 93 -1.49 24.77 -25.02
CA ALA A 93 -1.83 26.16 -24.71
C ALA A 93 -2.19 26.39 -23.23
N ALA A 94 -2.33 25.31 -22.45
CA ALA A 94 -2.78 25.31 -21.06
C ALA A 94 -4.13 26.04 -20.85
N SER A 95 -5.12 25.74 -21.70
CA SER A 95 -6.44 26.36 -21.66
C SER A 95 -7.58 25.37 -21.94
N VAL A 96 -8.74 25.63 -21.35
CA VAL A 96 -10.01 24.97 -21.74
C VAL A 96 -10.53 25.64 -23.01
N VAL A 97 -10.89 24.86 -24.01
CA VAL A 97 -11.40 25.35 -25.29
C VAL A 97 -12.90 25.63 -25.17
N ASP A 98 -13.30 26.87 -25.47
CA ASP A 98 -14.70 27.24 -25.62
C ASP A 98 -15.11 27.06 -27.09
N LEU A 99 -15.97 26.08 -27.35
CA LEU A 99 -16.39 25.73 -28.71
C LEU A 99 -17.47 26.67 -29.25
N ASP A 100 -18.11 27.48 -28.40
CA ASP A 100 -19.07 28.51 -28.83
C ASP A 100 -18.89 29.82 -28.03
N PRO A 101 -17.94 30.67 -28.43
CA PRO A 101 -17.69 31.94 -27.74
C PRO A 101 -18.87 32.94 -27.76
N ALA A 102 -19.93 32.66 -28.53
CA ALA A 102 -21.13 33.51 -28.54
C ALA A 102 -22.06 33.22 -27.35
N GLU A 103 -21.97 32.04 -26.73
CA GLU A 103 -22.69 31.69 -25.52
C GLU A 103 -21.83 31.89 -24.25
N PRO A 104 -22.33 32.56 -23.19
CA PRO A 104 -21.54 32.78 -21.99
C PRO A 104 -21.13 31.48 -21.26
N GLY A 105 -19.83 31.30 -21.03
CA GLY A 105 -19.24 30.16 -20.31
C GLY A 105 -18.49 29.23 -21.26
N TYR A 106 -17.93 28.13 -20.76
CA TYR A 106 -17.31 27.12 -21.63
C TYR A 106 -18.36 26.20 -22.22
N ASN A 107 -18.44 26.15 -23.55
CA ASN A 107 -19.37 25.28 -24.26
C ASN A 107 -18.66 23.98 -24.68
N PHE A 108 -19.27 22.86 -24.30
CA PHE A 108 -18.72 21.51 -24.44
C PHE A 108 -19.53 20.67 -25.44
N ILE A 109 -19.00 19.50 -25.80
CA ILE A 109 -19.55 18.65 -26.85
C ILE A 109 -20.63 17.72 -26.26
N PRO A 110 -21.91 17.79 -26.68
CA PRO A 110 -22.95 16.92 -26.15
C PRO A 110 -22.82 15.46 -26.64
N VAL A 111 -22.94 14.48 -25.74
CA VAL A 111 -22.67 13.04 -25.99
C VAL A 111 -23.65 12.10 -25.28
N GLY A 112 -24.87 12.57 -25.03
CA GLY A 112 -25.89 11.84 -24.26
C GLY A 112 -25.71 11.97 -22.75
N ALA A 113 -26.78 11.78 -21.97
CA ALA A 113 -26.87 12.29 -20.60
C ALA A 113 -25.93 11.62 -19.56
N GLN A 114 -25.32 10.47 -19.87
CA GLN A 114 -24.48 9.71 -18.91
C GLN A 114 -23.24 9.11 -19.58
N PRO A 115 -22.22 9.91 -19.92
CA PRO A 115 -20.97 9.41 -20.49
C PRO A 115 -20.24 8.52 -19.47
N VAL A 116 -19.84 7.33 -19.90
CA VAL A 116 -19.22 6.30 -19.06
C VAL A 116 -17.72 6.16 -19.36
N ASP A 117 -17.35 6.17 -20.65
CA ASP A 117 -15.97 6.06 -21.09
C ASP A 117 -15.75 6.82 -22.40
N ILE A 118 -14.49 7.14 -22.69
CA ILE A 118 -14.06 7.82 -23.91
C ILE A 118 -12.74 7.23 -24.41
N VAL A 119 -12.63 7.04 -25.72
CA VAL A 119 -11.40 6.58 -26.36
C VAL A 119 -11.12 7.39 -27.63
N ALA A 120 -9.87 7.75 -27.86
CA ALA A 120 -9.43 8.44 -29.07
C ALA A 120 -8.67 7.48 -30.00
N THR A 121 -8.70 7.75 -31.30
CA THR A 121 -7.87 7.02 -32.26
C THR A 121 -6.41 7.45 -32.14
N PRO A 122 -5.43 6.54 -32.37
CA PRO A 122 -4.00 6.87 -32.22
C PRO A 122 -3.51 8.01 -33.13
N GLY A 123 -4.13 8.17 -34.30
CA GLY A 123 -3.83 9.24 -35.24
C GLY A 123 -4.59 10.54 -34.99
N GLY A 124 -5.48 10.60 -33.99
CA GLY A 124 -6.23 11.81 -33.65
C GLY A 124 -7.37 12.17 -34.62
N THR A 125 -7.76 11.28 -35.53
CA THR A 125 -8.84 11.55 -36.48
C THR A 125 -10.21 11.61 -35.81
N ALA A 126 -10.47 10.76 -34.81
CA ALA A 126 -11.76 10.71 -34.13
C ALA A 126 -11.64 10.27 -32.66
N ALA A 127 -12.70 10.51 -31.89
CA ALA A 127 -12.91 9.91 -30.58
C ALA A 127 -14.31 9.28 -30.49
N PHE A 128 -14.49 8.33 -29.58
CA PHE A 128 -15.73 7.59 -29.36
C PHE A 128 -16.12 7.67 -27.90
N VAL A 129 -17.39 7.95 -27.62
CA VAL A 129 -17.92 8.14 -26.27
C VAL A 129 -19.08 7.18 -26.02
N GLY A 130 -18.94 6.36 -24.98
CA GLY A 130 -19.99 5.44 -24.54
C GLY A 130 -20.93 6.15 -23.58
N SER A 131 -22.23 6.11 -23.82
CA SER A 131 -23.25 6.77 -23.00
C SER A 131 -24.24 5.75 -22.46
N GLY A 132 -24.40 5.73 -21.14
CA GLY A 132 -25.27 4.84 -20.38
C GLY A 132 -26.68 5.38 -20.13
N GLU A 133 -27.12 6.41 -20.87
CA GLU A 133 -28.44 7.03 -20.66
C GLU A 133 -29.55 5.96 -20.64
N PRO A 134 -30.38 5.89 -19.58
CA PRO A 134 -31.43 4.87 -19.48
C PRO A 134 -32.35 4.87 -20.71
N ASN A 135 -32.47 3.70 -21.35
CA ASN A 135 -33.20 3.47 -22.61
C ASN A 135 -32.59 4.12 -23.87
N LYS A 136 -31.38 4.70 -23.80
CA LYS A 136 -30.63 5.25 -24.94
C LYS A 136 -29.14 4.94 -24.82
N TYR A 137 -28.81 3.67 -24.58
CA TYR A 137 -27.43 3.21 -24.56
C TYR A 137 -26.81 3.38 -25.92
N ALA A 138 -25.71 4.11 -26.01
CA ALA A 138 -25.17 4.49 -27.31
C ALA A 138 -23.66 4.71 -27.31
N ILE A 139 -23.09 4.68 -28.51
CA ILE A 139 -21.75 5.17 -28.80
C ILE A 139 -21.90 6.40 -29.68
N TYR A 140 -21.37 7.54 -29.24
CA TYR A 140 -21.30 8.78 -29.99
C TYR A 140 -19.90 8.94 -30.60
N VAL A 141 -19.83 9.38 -31.85
CA VAL A 141 -18.58 9.58 -32.58
C VAL A 141 -18.27 11.06 -32.65
N LEU A 142 -17.04 11.43 -32.31
CA LEU A 142 -16.53 12.80 -32.37
C LEU A 142 -15.46 12.88 -33.46
N PRO A 143 -15.80 13.29 -34.69
CA PRO A 143 -14.82 13.60 -35.73
C PRO A 143 -14.06 14.89 -35.38
N MET A 144 -12.75 14.83 -35.22
CA MET A 144 -11.99 15.98 -34.72
C MET A 144 -12.02 17.19 -35.67
N ALA A 145 -12.06 16.94 -36.98
CA ALA A 145 -12.21 18.01 -37.98
C ALA A 145 -13.52 18.80 -37.77
N ARG A 146 -14.64 18.13 -37.46
CA ARG A 146 -15.94 18.78 -37.23
C ARG A 146 -16.05 19.43 -35.86
N VAL A 147 -15.48 18.81 -34.82
CA VAL A 147 -15.49 19.37 -33.46
C VAL A 147 -14.84 20.75 -33.43
N LEU A 148 -13.79 20.97 -34.22
CA LEU A 148 -13.07 22.24 -34.28
C LEU A 148 -13.73 23.31 -35.17
N GLU A 149 -14.79 22.99 -35.93
CA GLU A 149 -15.55 23.98 -36.72
C GLU A 149 -16.44 24.88 -35.85
N GLY A 150 -16.67 24.52 -34.58
CA GLY A 150 -17.40 25.30 -33.57
C GLY A 150 -18.89 24.96 -33.45
N SER A 151 -19.49 25.35 -32.32
CA SER A 151 -20.92 25.19 -31.96
C SER A 151 -21.50 23.78 -32.18
N PRO A 152 -20.91 22.70 -31.62
CA PRO A 152 -21.37 21.34 -31.86
C PRO A 152 -22.72 21.04 -31.18
N HIS A 153 -23.64 20.42 -31.92
CA HIS A 153 -24.89 19.85 -31.42
C HIS A 153 -24.88 18.32 -31.47
N LEU A 154 -25.71 17.69 -30.62
CA LEU A 154 -25.79 16.23 -30.51
C LEU A 154 -26.12 15.55 -31.86
N THR A 155 -26.89 16.22 -32.72
CA THR A 155 -27.29 15.71 -34.04
C THR A 155 -26.23 15.86 -35.13
N ASP A 156 -25.15 16.58 -34.85
CA ASP A 156 -24.05 16.77 -35.83
C ASP A 156 -23.13 15.56 -35.90
N PHE A 157 -23.28 14.65 -34.93
CA PHE A 157 -22.44 13.47 -34.76
C PHE A 157 -23.17 12.19 -35.15
N ALA A 158 -22.39 11.24 -35.67
CA ALA A 158 -22.84 9.87 -35.85
C ALA A 158 -22.97 9.19 -34.48
N ALA A 159 -23.97 8.32 -34.35
CA ALA A 159 -24.13 7.51 -33.15
C ALA A 159 -24.78 6.16 -33.50
N CYS A 160 -24.59 5.17 -32.63
CA CYS A 160 -25.28 3.90 -32.73
C CYS A 160 -25.76 3.42 -31.36
N ALA A 161 -26.89 2.70 -31.33
CA ALA A 161 -27.52 2.17 -30.14
C ALA A 161 -26.95 0.80 -29.76
N LEU A 162 -26.66 0.63 -28.48
CA LEU A 162 -26.22 -0.61 -27.85
C LEU A 162 -27.40 -1.35 -27.19
N PRO A 163 -27.33 -2.68 -27.05
CA PRO A 163 -28.40 -3.46 -26.43
C PRO A 163 -28.53 -3.24 -24.91
N THR A 164 -27.44 -2.87 -24.24
CA THR A 164 -27.34 -2.62 -22.79
C THR A 164 -26.38 -1.44 -22.54
N PRO A 165 -26.34 -0.86 -21.33
CA PRO A 165 -25.39 0.20 -21.01
C PRO A 165 -23.94 -0.21 -21.37
N PRO A 166 -23.17 0.65 -22.05
CA PRO A 166 -21.75 0.41 -22.26
C PRO A 166 -20.97 0.53 -20.95
N GLY A 167 -19.97 -0.32 -20.79
CA GLY A 167 -18.91 -0.16 -19.80
C GLY A 167 -17.69 0.53 -20.39
N ARG A 168 -16.53 -0.12 -20.25
CA ARG A 168 -15.25 0.39 -20.75
C ARG A 168 -15.04 0.13 -22.23
N MET A 169 -14.32 1.05 -22.85
CA MET A 169 -14.00 1.01 -24.28
C MET A 169 -12.48 1.04 -24.51
N LEU A 170 -12.07 0.45 -25.63
CA LEU A 170 -10.68 0.43 -26.08
C LEU A 170 -10.60 0.45 -27.60
N MET A 171 -9.63 1.17 -28.13
CA MET A 171 -9.29 1.12 -29.54
C MET A 171 -8.27 0.00 -29.76
N LEU A 172 -8.66 -1.03 -30.51
CA LEU A 172 -7.81 -2.12 -30.95
C LEU A 172 -7.32 -1.87 -32.38
N ASN A 173 -6.21 -2.48 -32.71
CA ASN A 173 -5.61 -2.42 -34.03
C ASN A 173 -5.57 -3.82 -34.66
N GLN A 174 -6.36 -4.02 -35.71
CA GLN A 174 -6.36 -5.23 -36.52
C GLN A 174 -5.18 -5.19 -37.51
N PRO A 175 -4.24 -6.14 -37.46
CA PRO A 175 -3.17 -6.22 -38.45
C PRO A 175 -3.73 -6.35 -39.88
N LEU A 176 -3.12 -5.65 -40.85
CA LEU A 176 -3.47 -5.81 -42.26
C LEU A 176 -2.98 -7.16 -42.78
N ALA A 177 -3.79 -7.85 -43.58
CA ALA A 177 -3.33 -9.00 -44.35
C ALA A 177 -2.28 -8.56 -45.38
N GLU A 178 -1.33 -9.43 -45.74
CA GLU A 178 -0.31 -9.11 -46.76
C GLU A 178 -0.97 -8.69 -48.08
N GLY A 179 -0.76 -7.44 -48.49
CA GLY A 179 -1.37 -6.86 -49.69
C GLY A 179 -2.85 -6.48 -49.59
N GLY A 180 -3.47 -6.61 -48.42
CA GLY A 180 -4.85 -6.23 -48.14
C GLY A 180 -4.98 -4.79 -47.59
N GLY A 181 -6.05 -4.10 -47.99
CA GLY A 181 -6.44 -2.80 -47.46
C GLY A 181 -7.18 -2.91 -46.11
N GLN A 182 -7.65 -1.77 -45.60
CA GLN A 182 -8.48 -1.77 -44.39
C GLN A 182 -9.85 -2.41 -44.66
N GLN A 183 -10.35 -3.19 -43.70
CA GLN A 183 -11.57 -3.98 -43.89
C GLN A 183 -12.30 -4.33 -42.59
N THR A 184 -13.60 -4.57 -42.72
CA THR A 184 -14.44 -5.21 -41.70
C THR A 184 -14.01 -6.66 -41.45
N CYS A 185 -14.46 -7.25 -40.34
CA CYS A 185 -14.16 -8.64 -39.98
C CYS A 185 -14.86 -9.70 -40.86
N ASP A 186 -15.75 -9.29 -41.76
CA ASP A 186 -16.31 -10.13 -42.83
C ASP A 186 -15.57 -9.97 -44.18
N GLY A 187 -14.54 -9.12 -44.24
CA GLY A 187 -13.70 -8.88 -45.42
C GLY A 187 -14.21 -7.79 -46.37
N THR A 188 -15.18 -6.97 -45.94
CA THR A 188 -15.63 -5.80 -46.70
C THR A 188 -14.55 -4.71 -46.64
N ALA A 189 -13.96 -4.37 -47.78
CA ALA A 189 -12.93 -3.35 -47.87
C ALA A 189 -13.51 -1.94 -47.71
N HIS A 190 -12.76 -1.07 -47.03
CA HIS A 190 -13.04 0.37 -46.92
C HIS A 190 -12.55 1.15 -48.15
N ASP A 191 -11.69 0.55 -48.97
CA ASP A 191 -11.12 1.19 -50.16
C ASP A 191 -12.20 1.63 -51.16
N GLY A 192 -12.12 2.90 -51.59
CA GLY A 192 -13.05 3.47 -52.58
C GLY A 192 -14.42 3.87 -52.03
N VAL A 193 -14.63 3.74 -50.72
CA VAL A 193 -15.81 4.27 -50.03
C VAL A 193 -15.54 5.73 -49.60
N PRO A 194 -16.47 6.69 -49.81
CA PRO A 194 -16.30 8.04 -49.29
C PRO A 194 -16.35 8.07 -47.76
N HIS A 195 -15.37 8.74 -47.13
CA HIS A 195 -15.28 8.90 -45.68
C HIS A 195 -15.48 10.38 -45.24
N PRO A 196 -16.74 10.89 -45.24
CA PRO A 196 -17.04 12.31 -45.05
C PRO A 196 -16.77 12.83 -43.62
N ASN A 197 -16.51 11.93 -42.67
CA ASN A 197 -16.23 12.25 -41.27
C ASN A 197 -14.78 11.94 -40.87
N GLY A 198 -13.92 11.63 -41.85
CA GLY A 198 -12.52 11.28 -41.60
C GLY A 198 -12.21 9.83 -41.98
N ASN A 199 -10.98 9.60 -42.43
CA ASN A 199 -10.50 8.32 -42.91
C ASN A 199 -9.45 7.74 -41.94
N LEU A 200 -9.83 6.74 -41.16
CA LEU A 200 -8.95 6.02 -40.25
C LEU A 200 -7.88 5.20 -41.00
N GLY A 201 -8.03 5.00 -42.30
CA GLY A 201 -7.02 4.47 -43.22
C GLY A 201 -5.80 5.35 -43.41
N ALA A 202 -5.95 6.65 -43.15
CA ALA A 202 -4.82 7.57 -43.16
C ALA A 202 -3.92 7.41 -41.91
N GLU A 203 -4.40 6.77 -40.84
CA GLU A 203 -3.64 6.56 -39.62
C GLU A 203 -2.67 5.38 -39.75
N THR A 204 -1.46 5.64 -40.25
CA THR A 204 -0.48 4.59 -40.56
C THR A 204 0.36 4.11 -39.36
N VAL A 205 0.25 4.76 -38.20
CA VAL A 205 1.03 4.44 -37.00
C VAL A 205 0.10 4.36 -35.77
N PRO A 206 -0.12 3.16 -35.18
CA PRO A 206 0.30 1.85 -35.70
C PRO A 206 -0.47 1.45 -36.98
N PRO A 207 0.12 0.64 -37.87
CA PRO A 207 -0.56 0.22 -39.10
C PRO A 207 -1.63 -0.83 -38.80
N GLY A 208 -2.82 -0.72 -39.40
CA GLY A 208 -3.91 -1.68 -39.20
C GLY A 208 -5.29 -1.07 -39.39
N THR A 209 -6.32 -1.91 -39.33
CA THR A 209 -7.72 -1.44 -39.29
C THR A 209 -8.13 -1.18 -37.84
N ARG A 210 -8.81 -0.07 -37.59
CA ARG A 210 -9.24 0.32 -36.24
C ARG A 210 -10.52 -0.42 -35.85
N LYS A 211 -10.50 -1.06 -34.68
CA LYS A 211 -11.65 -1.78 -34.11
C LYS A 211 -11.95 -1.22 -32.73
N LEU A 212 -13.21 -0.87 -32.49
CA LEU A 212 -13.67 -0.40 -31.19
C LEU A 212 -14.17 -1.60 -30.38
N LEU A 213 -13.54 -1.85 -29.25
CA LEU A 213 -13.98 -2.83 -28.26
C LEU A 213 -14.79 -2.14 -27.17
N VAL A 214 -15.92 -2.73 -26.78
CA VAL A 214 -16.85 -2.20 -25.77
C VAL A 214 -17.31 -3.34 -24.86
N THR A 215 -17.15 -3.20 -23.54
CA THR A 215 -17.75 -4.14 -22.58
C THR A 215 -19.24 -3.84 -22.41
N LEU A 216 -20.07 -4.87 -22.28
CA LEU A 216 -21.50 -4.81 -22.02
C LEU A 216 -21.79 -5.51 -20.67
N PRO A 217 -21.66 -4.78 -19.53
CA PRO A 217 -21.60 -5.38 -18.20
C PRO A 217 -22.83 -6.22 -17.86
N ASP A 218 -24.03 -5.69 -18.12
CA ASP A 218 -25.33 -6.35 -17.83
C ASP A 218 -25.51 -7.69 -18.56
N GLN A 219 -24.80 -7.91 -19.66
CA GLN A 219 -24.83 -9.17 -20.43
C GLN A 219 -23.67 -10.10 -20.09
N GLY A 220 -22.62 -9.62 -19.44
CA GLY A 220 -21.37 -10.35 -19.29
C GLY A 220 -20.58 -10.47 -20.60
N ASP A 221 -20.74 -9.51 -21.51
CA ASP A 221 -20.26 -9.60 -22.89
C ASP A 221 -19.22 -8.54 -23.23
N VAL A 222 -18.48 -8.78 -24.32
CA VAL A 222 -17.60 -7.81 -24.98
C VAL A 222 -17.93 -7.76 -26.47
N ALA A 223 -18.27 -6.58 -26.97
CA ALA A 223 -18.55 -6.32 -28.38
C ALA A 223 -17.34 -5.72 -29.09
N ILE A 224 -17.11 -6.13 -30.34
CA ILE A 224 -16.13 -5.54 -31.26
C ILE A 224 -16.89 -4.96 -32.45
N ILE A 225 -16.61 -3.69 -32.74
CA ILE A 225 -17.27 -2.88 -33.77
C ILE A 225 -16.20 -2.31 -34.70
N ASP A 226 -16.48 -2.24 -36.00
CA ASP A 226 -15.60 -1.56 -36.95
C ASP A 226 -15.67 -0.04 -36.73
N ALA A 227 -14.53 0.58 -36.43
CA ALA A 227 -14.51 2.00 -36.08
C ALA A 227 -14.74 2.91 -37.29
N GLN A 228 -14.33 2.49 -38.50
CA GLN A 228 -14.52 3.27 -39.72
C GLN A 228 -15.98 3.24 -40.16
N GLU A 229 -16.63 2.06 -40.13
CA GLU A 229 -18.05 1.93 -40.45
C GLU A 229 -18.94 2.73 -39.48
N LEU A 230 -18.57 2.76 -38.19
CA LEU A 230 -19.24 3.61 -37.21
C LEU A 230 -19.01 5.11 -37.49
N LEU A 231 -17.79 5.51 -37.89
CA LEU A 231 -17.46 6.88 -38.25
C LEU A 231 -18.20 7.37 -39.51
N ASP A 232 -18.42 6.49 -40.48
CA ASP A 232 -19.14 6.78 -41.73
C ASP A 232 -20.67 6.79 -41.59
N SER A 233 -21.19 6.44 -40.41
CA SER A 233 -22.62 6.44 -40.15
C SER A 233 -23.23 7.85 -40.26
N ALA A 234 -24.49 7.91 -40.68
CA ALA A 234 -25.18 9.19 -40.89
C ALA A 234 -25.40 9.93 -39.56
N PRO A 235 -24.99 11.21 -39.43
CA PRO A 235 -25.24 12.01 -38.25
C PRO A 235 -26.72 12.13 -37.88
N GLY A 236 -27.00 12.28 -36.58
CA GLY A 236 -28.35 12.51 -36.07
C GLY A 236 -29.28 11.28 -36.10
N THR A 237 -28.74 10.10 -36.42
CA THR A 237 -29.45 8.82 -36.32
C THR A 237 -28.93 8.00 -35.15
N LEU A 238 -29.80 7.16 -34.57
CA LEU A 238 -29.46 6.27 -33.46
C LEU A 238 -29.92 4.84 -33.78
N THR A 239 -29.38 4.30 -34.86
CA THR A 239 -29.64 2.92 -35.29
C THR A 239 -28.81 1.93 -34.48
N ALA A 240 -29.19 0.65 -34.43
CA ALA A 240 -28.42 -0.36 -33.71
C ALA A 240 -26.97 -0.46 -34.22
N CYS A 241 -26.00 -0.54 -33.31
CA CYS A 241 -24.60 -0.74 -33.67
C CYS A 241 -24.42 -2.06 -34.43
N LYS A 242 -23.64 -2.04 -35.52
CA LYS A 242 -23.25 -3.25 -36.23
C LYS A 242 -22.07 -3.91 -35.51
N ILE A 243 -22.39 -4.88 -34.67
CA ILE A 243 -21.41 -5.65 -33.90
C ILE A 243 -20.80 -6.72 -34.82
N GLU A 244 -19.48 -6.67 -35.00
CA GLU A 244 -18.75 -7.63 -35.85
C GLU A 244 -18.46 -8.94 -35.10
N ARG A 245 -18.10 -8.85 -33.82
CA ARG A 245 -17.88 -9.99 -32.93
C ARG A 245 -18.45 -9.71 -31.55
N MET A 246 -19.02 -10.74 -30.95
CA MET A 246 -19.49 -10.73 -29.56
C MET A 246 -18.77 -11.85 -28.82
N ILE A 247 -18.15 -11.52 -27.69
CA ILE A 247 -17.48 -12.46 -26.80
C ILE A 247 -18.33 -12.59 -25.54
N HIS A 248 -18.90 -13.76 -25.32
CA HIS A 248 -19.61 -14.09 -24.08
C HIS A 248 -18.61 -14.59 -23.05
N LEU A 249 -18.34 -13.79 -22.02
CA LEU A 249 -17.28 -14.08 -21.04
C LEU A 249 -17.65 -15.28 -20.17
N LYS A 250 -16.67 -16.15 -19.91
CA LYS A 250 -16.85 -17.38 -19.14
C LYS A 250 -16.23 -17.25 -17.77
N VAL A 251 -16.98 -17.65 -16.74
CA VAL A 251 -16.45 -17.80 -15.38
C VAL A 251 -15.87 -19.21 -15.22
N ASP A 252 -14.65 -19.42 -15.73
CA ASP A 252 -13.93 -20.70 -15.67
C ASP A 252 -13.10 -20.84 -14.39
N LEU A 253 -13.72 -21.44 -13.37
CA LEU A 253 -13.13 -21.69 -12.06
C LEU A 253 -12.72 -23.16 -11.90
N PRO A 254 -11.53 -23.45 -11.32
CA PRO A 254 -11.15 -24.81 -10.98
C PRO A 254 -12.04 -25.36 -9.84
N ALA A 255 -12.22 -26.68 -9.79
CA ALA A 255 -13.03 -27.34 -8.75
C ALA A 255 -12.53 -27.06 -7.32
N THR A 256 -11.21 -26.88 -7.18
CA THR A 256 -10.54 -26.45 -5.95
C THR A 256 -9.61 -25.29 -6.28
N LEU A 257 -9.63 -24.24 -5.47
CA LEU A 257 -8.68 -23.13 -5.65
C LEU A 257 -7.24 -23.64 -5.54
N PRO A 258 -6.35 -23.26 -6.48
CA PRO A 258 -4.95 -23.65 -6.42
C PRO A 258 -4.26 -23.00 -5.21
N GLN A 259 -3.26 -23.68 -4.66
CA GLN A 259 -2.37 -23.04 -3.71
C GLN A 259 -1.50 -22.01 -4.43
N GLN A 260 -1.40 -20.82 -3.84
CA GLN A 260 -0.50 -19.77 -4.33
C GLN A 260 0.95 -20.24 -4.29
N ARG A 261 1.69 -19.94 -5.37
CA ARG A 261 3.10 -20.36 -5.47
C ARG A 261 3.96 -19.64 -4.43
N THR A 262 4.99 -20.36 -4.02
CA THR A 262 6.04 -19.80 -3.15
C THR A 262 6.76 -18.67 -3.88
N PRO A 263 6.97 -17.50 -3.24
CA PRO A 263 7.74 -16.41 -3.83
C PRO A 263 9.15 -16.87 -4.20
N GLU A 264 9.73 -16.28 -5.24
CA GLU A 264 11.14 -16.44 -5.54
C GLU A 264 11.98 -15.93 -4.36
N GLY A 265 12.88 -16.77 -3.83
CA GLY A 265 13.66 -16.48 -2.63
C GLY A 265 12.87 -16.49 -1.31
N GLY A 266 11.58 -16.83 -1.32
CA GLY A 266 10.76 -17.03 -0.11
C GLY A 266 10.63 -18.49 0.31
N PHE A 267 9.92 -18.74 1.41
CA PHE A 267 9.55 -20.08 1.86
C PHE A 267 8.06 -20.34 1.62
N PRO A 268 7.66 -21.59 1.33
CA PRO A 268 6.24 -21.91 1.15
C PRO A 268 5.41 -21.50 2.37
N PRO A 269 4.14 -21.11 2.19
CA PRO A 269 3.23 -20.90 3.33
C PRO A 269 3.26 -22.11 4.27
N GLY A 270 3.52 -21.85 5.56
CA GLY A 270 3.63 -22.92 6.55
C GLY A 270 4.94 -23.71 6.51
N GLN A 271 6.00 -23.27 5.83
CA GLN A 271 7.32 -23.92 5.86
C GLN A 271 8.43 -22.97 6.31
N SER A 272 9.23 -23.39 7.29
CA SER A 272 10.36 -22.61 7.81
C SER A 272 11.51 -22.49 6.80
N GLU A 273 12.47 -21.61 7.10
CA GLU A 273 13.73 -21.47 6.34
C GLU A 273 14.51 -22.79 6.23
N THR A 274 14.32 -23.69 7.19
CA THR A 274 14.97 -25.01 7.25
C THR A 274 14.13 -26.13 6.64
N GLY A 275 12.98 -25.82 6.01
CA GLY A 275 12.06 -26.79 5.40
C GLY A 275 11.16 -27.54 6.40
N GLY A 276 11.09 -27.09 7.66
CA GLY A 276 10.16 -27.64 8.64
C GLY A 276 8.73 -27.22 8.31
N VAL A 277 7.82 -28.19 8.17
CA VAL A 277 6.41 -27.93 7.91
C VAL A 277 5.72 -27.60 9.24
N CYS A 278 5.13 -26.41 9.30
CA CYS A 278 4.20 -26.03 10.33
C CYS A 278 2.84 -26.67 10.03
N GLU A 279 2.54 -27.76 10.75
CA GLU A 279 1.21 -28.35 10.78
C GLU A 279 0.32 -27.59 11.78
N LEU A 280 0.11 -26.30 11.57
CA LEU A 280 -1.14 -25.68 12.01
C LEU A 280 -2.17 -26.15 11.02
N THR A 281 -3.14 -26.96 11.47
CA THR A 281 -4.23 -27.54 10.67
C THR A 281 -4.46 -26.76 9.37
N LEU A 282 -3.97 -27.31 8.25
CA LEU A 282 -3.98 -26.63 6.95
C LEU A 282 -5.36 -26.01 6.71
N PRO A 283 -5.45 -24.80 6.09
CA PRO A 283 -6.73 -24.31 5.64
C PRO A 283 -7.33 -25.42 4.77
N GLN A 284 -8.49 -25.94 5.19
CA GLN A 284 -9.26 -26.88 4.37
C GLN A 284 -9.31 -26.29 2.97
N THR A 285 -9.01 -27.10 1.94
CA THR A 285 -9.14 -26.66 0.55
C THR A 285 -10.47 -25.94 0.39
N ALA A 286 -10.42 -24.62 0.19
CA ALA A 286 -11.61 -23.82 0.06
C ALA A 286 -12.32 -24.29 -1.20
N ALA A 287 -13.50 -24.89 -1.01
CA ALA A 287 -14.32 -25.34 -2.12
C ALA A 287 -14.69 -24.12 -2.96
N THR A 288 -14.49 -24.20 -4.26
CA THR A 288 -14.82 -23.09 -5.14
C THR A 288 -16.34 -22.92 -5.19
N GLN A 289 -16.81 -21.70 -4.93
CA GLN A 289 -18.22 -21.36 -5.13
C GLN A 289 -18.56 -21.35 -6.62
N SER A 290 -19.84 -21.53 -6.96
CA SER A 290 -20.31 -21.61 -8.35
C SER A 290 -21.56 -20.75 -8.56
N GLY A 291 -21.97 -20.57 -9.83
CA GLY A 291 -23.17 -19.82 -10.19
C GLY A 291 -22.96 -18.31 -10.41
N PHE A 292 -21.71 -17.87 -10.48
CA PHE A 292 -21.36 -16.49 -10.83
C PHE A 292 -21.72 -16.18 -12.29
N LYS A 293 -22.10 -14.93 -12.54
CA LYS A 293 -22.28 -14.38 -13.89
C LYS A 293 -21.23 -13.31 -14.09
N ALA A 294 -20.64 -13.27 -15.28
CA ALA A 294 -19.68 -12.24 -15.62
C ALA A 294 -20.36 -10.87 -15.64
N HIS A 295 -19.68 -9.87 -15.10
CA HIS A 295 -20.03 -8.46 -15.11
C HIS A 295 -18.75 -7.64 -15.28
N PRO A 296 -18.27 -7.46 -16.53
CA PRO A 296 -17.01 -6.78 -16.81
C PRO A 296 -17.10 -5.28 -16.49
N ILE A 297 -16.19 -4.76 -15.64
CA ILE A 297 -16.23 -3.35 -15.20
C ILE A 297 -14.97 -2.54 -15.52
N HIS A 298 -13.85 -3.22 -15.78
CA HIS A 298 -12.60 -2.59 -16.19
C HIS A 298 -11.85 -3.45 -17.20
N LEU A 299 -11.00 -2.83 -18.01
CA LEU A 299 -10.12 -3.55 -18.94
C LEU A 299 -8.72 -2.93 -19.01
N SER A 300 -7.74 -3.74 -19.39
CA SER A 300 -6.39 -3.29 -19.70
C SER A 300 -5.80 -4.19 -20.79
N HIS A 301 -5.18 -3.59 -21.80
CA HIS A 301 -4.67 -4.30 -22.97
C HIS A 301 -3.14 -4.23 -23.00
N ASP A 302 -2.52 -5.37 -23.26
CA ASP A 302 -1.10 -5.47 -23.52
C ASP A 302 -0.82 -5.47 -25.03
N PRO A 303 -0.39 -4.34 -25.61
CA PRO A 303 -0.15 -4.24 -27.05
C PRO A 303 1.02 -5.10 -27.54
N GLU A 304 1.92 -5.56 -26.67
CA GLU A 304 3.06 -6.41 -27.07
C GLU A 304 2.63 -7.87 -27.30
N THR A 305 1.65 -8.36 -26.54
CA THR A 305 1.18 -9.75 -26.63
C THR A 305 -0.20 -9.89 -27.28
N GLY A 306 -0.96 -8.78 -27.40
CA GLY A 306 -2.36 -8.79 -27.84
C GLY A 306 -3.32 -9.34 -26.79
N LEU A 307 -2.90 -9.52 -25.54
CA LEU A 307 -3.76 -10.00 -24.46
C LEU A 307 -4.54 -8.83 -23.84
N LEU A 308 -5.85 -9.02 -23.74
CA LEU A 308 -6.79 -8.16 -23.03
C LEU A 308 -7.14 -8.80 -21.69
N TYR A 309 -6.95 -8.05 -20.62
CA TYR A 309 -7.37 -8.41 -19.29
C TYR A 309 -8.64 -7.64 -18.93
N ILE A 310 -9.61 -8.29 -18.29
CA ILE A 310 -10.90 -7.68 -17.94
C ILE A 310 -11.21 -8.00 -16.48
N ALA A 311 -11.41 -6.95 -15.69
CA ALA A 311 -11.80 -7.07 -14.29
C ALA A 311 -13.31 -7.29 -14.17
N ASP A 312 -13.70 -8.15 -13.25
CA ASP A 312 -15.09 -8.50 -12.96
C ASP A 312 -15.42 -8.24 -11.49
N ASP A 313 -16.52 -7.53 -11.24
CA ASP A 313 -16.99 -7.20 -9.89
C ASP A 313 -18.11 -8.13 -9.37
N ALA A 314 -18.56 -9.08 -10.18
CA ALA A 314 -19.59 -10.07 -9.83
C ALA A 314 -19.10 -11.54 -9.92
N ALA A 315 -17.93 -11.78 -10.50
CA ALA A 315 -17.29 -13.08 -10.61
C ALA A 315 -15.83 -13.04 -10.13
N PRO A 316 -15.33 -14.07 -9.40
CA PRO A 316 -13.97 -14.08 -8.85
C PRO A 316 -12.94 -14.50 -9.90
N VAL A 317 -12.94 -13.81 -11.04
CA VAL A 317 -12.04 -14.04 -12.18
C VAL A 317 -11.58 -12.71 -12.75
N ILE A 318 -10.37 -12.68 -13.30
CA ILE A 318 -9.96 -11.66 -14.26
C ILE A 318 -9.92 -12.35 -15.62
N HIS A 319 -10.82 -11.99 -16.52
CA HIS A 319 -10.87 -12.62 -17.84
C HIS A 319 -9.61 -12.25 -18.63
N VAL A 320 -9.12 -13.22 -19.41
CA VAL A 320 -7.98 -13.04 -20.30
C VAL A 320 -8.44 -13.39 -21.70
N VAL A 321 -8.42 -12.42 -22.61
CA VAL A 321 -8.86 -12.61 -24.00
C VAL A 321 -7.72 -12.26 -24.92
N ASP A 322 -7.35 -13.19 -25.79
CA ASP A 322 -6.41 -12.93 -26.88
C ASP A 322 -7.14 -12.16 -27.99
N VAL A 323 -6.72 -10.92 -28.20
CA VAL A 323 -7.22 -9.98 -29.20
C VAL A 323 -6.09 -9.49 -30.12
N ALA A 324 -5.02 -10.29 -30.27
CA ALA A 324 -3.99 -10.01 -31.28
C ALA A 324 -4.59 -9.94 -32.70
N ASP A 325 -5.62 -10.74 -32.94
CA ASP A 325 -6.56 -10.63 -34.05
C ASP A 325 -7.97 -10.29 -33.51
N PRO A 326 -8.35 -9.00 -33.45
CA PRO A 326 -9.69 -8.58 -33.03
C PRO A 326 -10.85 -9.24 -33.80
N CYS A 327 -10.63 -9.73 -35.03
CA CYS A 327 -11.64 -10.43 -35.81
C CYS A 327 -11.78 -11.92 -35.47
N SER A 328 -10.88 -12.47 -34.64
CA SER A 328 -10.92 -13.86 -34.15
C SER A 328 -10.51 -13.95 -32.67
N PRO A 329 -11.23 -13.28 -31.75
CA PRO A 329 -10.84 -13.23 -30.34
C PRO A 329 -10.98 -14.60 -29.65
N VAL A 330 -10.04 -14.93 -28.75
CA VAL A 330 -10.03 -16.21 -28.01
C VAL A 330 -9.89 -15.98 -26.51
N GLU A 331 -10.91 -16.34 -25.74
CA GLU A 331 -10.82 -16.35 -24.27
C GLU A 331 -9.87 -17.47 -23.80
N ARG A 332 -8.92 -17.11 -22.94
CA ARG A 332 -7.93 -17.96 -22.29
C ARG A 332 -8.37 -18.24 -20.83
N PRO A 333 -7.75 -19.21 -20.14
CA PRO A 333 -8.03 -19.42 -18.71
C PRO A 333 -7.83 -18.12 -17.91
N PRO A 334 -8.80 -17.72 -17.06
CA PRO A 334 -8.75 -16.43 -16.37
C PRO A 334 -7.75 -16.42 -15.21
N LEU A 335 -7.31 -15.25 -14.75
CA LEU A 335 -6.60 -15.15 -13.47
C LEU A 335 -7.61 -15.29 -12.31
N LEU A 336 -7.12 -15.72 -11.15
CA LEU A 336 -7.90 -16.10 -9.99
C LEU A 336 -7.59 -15.14 -8.82
N PRO A 337 -8.32 -14.01 -8.70
CA PRO A 337 -8.22 -13.17 -7.50
C PRO A 337 -8.64 -13.97 -6.27
N MET A 338 -7.79 -13.99 -5.25
CA MET A 338 -7.99 -14.75 -4.01
C MET A 338 -7.24 -14.09 -2.84
N SER A 339 -7.47 -14.57 -1.61
CA SER A 339 -6.84 -14.04 -0.41
C SER A 339 -6.12 -15.14 0.38
N VAL A 340 -4.82 -14.92 0.67
CA VAL A 340 -4.06 -15.81 1.57
C VAL A 340 -4.53 -15.68 3.02
N SER A 341 -4.84 -14.45 3.44
CA SER A 341 -5.23 -14.14 4.81
C SER A 341 -6.65 -14.60 5.13
N ASP A 342 -7.55 -14.61 4.13
CA ASP A 342 -8.91 -15.12 4.24
C ASP A 342 -9.27 -16.02 3.03
N PRO A 343 -8.86 -17.30 3.04
CA PRO A 343 -9.05 -18.22 1.91
C PRO A 343 -10.52 -18.49 1.54
N TRP A 344 -11.47 -18.20 2.44
CA TRP A 344 -12.90 -18.42 2.22
C TRP A 344 -13.60 -17.24 1.55
N ARG A 345 -12.92 -16.10 1.47
CA ARG A 345 -13.45 -14.90 0.86
C ARG A 345 -13.44 -15.02 -0.66
N VAL A 346 -14.61 -14.81 -1.25
CA VAL A 346 -14.72 -14.55 -2.70
C VAL A 346 -14.18 -13.15 -2.98
N VAL A 347 -13.16 -13.07 -3.83
CA VAL A 347 -12.49 -11.81 -4.16
C VAL A 347 -12.88 -11.39 -5.58
N TYR A 348 -13.43 -10.18 -5.68
CA TYR A 348 -13.76 -9.55 -6.97
C TYR A 348 -12.76 -8.44 -7.29
N THR A 349 -12.71 -8.03 -8.55
CA THR A 349 -11.76 -7.02 -9.03
C THR A 349 -12.49 -5.86 -9.68
N ARG A 350 -12.15 -4.63 -9.30
CA ARG A 350 -12.84 -3.44 -9.84
C ARG A 350 -12.03 -2.66 -10.87
N GLU A 351 -10.71 -2.82 -10.87
CA GLU A 351 -9.81 -2.10 -11.78
C GLU A 351 -8.48 -2.84 -11.88
N ILE A 352 -7.86 -2.75 -13.06
CA ILE A 352 -6.64 -3.45 -13.41
C ILE A 352 -5.75 -2.60 -14.32
N ALA A 353 -4.44 -2.83 -14.27
CA ALA A 353 -3.53 -2.41 -15.33
C ALA A 353 -2.46 -3.47 -15.57
N VAL A 354 -1.90 -3.48 -16.78
CA VAL A 354 -0.78 -4.34 -17.16
C VAL A 354 0.47 -3.49 -17.42
N SER A 355 1.63 -3.98 -16.97
CA SER A 355 2.92 -3.29 -17.13
C SER A 355 3.48 -3.44 -18.54
N SER A 356 4.41 -2.57 -18.92
CA SER A 356 5.35 -2.88 -20.00
C SER A 356 6.24 -4.06 -19.60
N THR A 357 6.93 -4.66 -20.57
CA THR A 357 7.95 -5.67 -20.27
C THR A 357 9.11 -5.04 -19.50
N THR A 358 9.54 -5.69 -18.43
CA THR A 358 10.68 -5.28 -17.60
C THR A 358 12.00 -5.67 -18.26
N THR A 359 13.11 -5.13 -17.77
CA THR A 359 14.49 -5.46 -18.17
C THR A 359 14.84 -6.93 -17.98
N ALA A 360 14.14 -7.62 -17.07
CA ALA A 360 14.23 -9.08 -16.87
C ALA A 360 13.33 -9.89 -17.82
N GLY A 361 12.64 -9.25 -18.77
CA GLY A 361 11.71 -9.91 -19.67
C GLY A 361 10.39 -10.34 -19.00
N LYS A 362 10.05 -9.75 -17.85
CA LYS A 362 8.85 -10.07 -17.08
C LYS A 362 7.73 -9.06 -17.35
N LYS A 363 6.48 -9.46 -17.09
CA LYS A 363 5.31 -8.59 -17.18
C LYS A 363 4.36 -8.88 -16.03
N TYR A 364 3.76 -7.81 -15.51
CA TYR A 364 2.92 -7.90 -14.32
C TYR A 364 1.57 -7.23 -14.55
N LEU A 365 0.52 -7.84 -14.00
CA LEU A 365 -0.80 -7.24 -13.91
C LEU A 365 -1.09 -6.88 -12.45
N TYR A 366 -1.51 -5.64 -12.22
CA TYR A 366 -1.95 -5.17 -10.92
C TYR A 366 -3.48 -5.08 -10.93
N ALA A 367 -4.13 -5.63 -9.90
CA ALA A 367 -5.58 -5.67 -9.77
C ALA A 367 -6.04 -5.14 -8.42
N ILE A 368 -7.07 -4.30 -8.40
CA ILE A 368 -7.65 -3.75 -7.18
C ILE A 368 -8.77 -4.67 -6.69
N ASP A 369 -8.63 -5.14 -5.46
CA ASP A 369 -9.70 -5.82 -4.70
C ASP A 369 -10.91 -4.89 -4.57
N HIS A 370 -12.07 -5.34 -5.04
CA HIS A 370 -13.29 -4.55 -5.04
C HIS A 370 -13.74 -4.12 -3.62
N ARG A 371 -13.57 -4.99 -2.61
CA ARG A 371 -14.07 -4.76 -1.25
C ARG A 371 -13.07 -3.98 -0.41
N GLU A 372 -11.79 -4.36 -0.45
CA GLU A 372 -10.77 -3.79 0.42
C GLU A 372 -10.03 -2.61 -0.20
N GLY A 373 -10.03 -2.49 -1.54
CA GLY A 373 -9.27 -1.46 -2.24
C GLY A 373 -7.75 -1.67 -2.18
N SER A 374 -7.29 -2.85 -1.76
CA SER A 374 -5.90 -3.30 -1.80
C SER A 374 -5.52 -3.79 -3.20
N MET A 375 -4.22 -3.85 -3.49
CA MET A 375 -3.70 -4.25 -4.80
C MET A 375 -3.08 -5.63 -4.78
N MET A 376 -3.59 -6.54 -5.62
CA MET A 376 -3.00 -7.84 -5.94
C MET A 376 -2.07 -7.72 -7.15
N VAL A 377 -1.06 -8.57 -7.23
CA VAL A 377 -0.09 -8.60 -8.34
C VAL A 377 -0.07 -9.98 -8.97
N PHE A 378 -0.07 -10.08 -10.30
CA PHE A 378 0.01 -11.34 -11.04
C PHE A 378 1.21 -11.31 -11.99
N ASP A 379 1.95 -12.43 -12.09
CA ASP A 379 2.95 -12.63 -13.15
C ASP A 379 2.24 -13.09 -14.44
N VAL A 380 2.16 -12.19 -15.40
CA VAL A 380 1.56 -12.41 -16.73
C VAL A 380 2.61 -12.44 -17.83
N SER A 381 3.87 -12.73 -17.47
CA SER A 381 4.96 -12.89 -18.42
C SER A 381 4.67 -13.99 -19.44
N LEU A 382 5.25 -13.88 -20.63
CA LEU A 382 5.15 -14.91 -21.66
C LEU A 382 5.66 -16.25 -21.10
N GLY A 383 4.78 -17.27 -21.05
CA GLY A 383 5.08 -18.60 -20.51
C GLY A 383 4.74 -18.80 -19.03
N SER A 384 4.28 -17.76 -18.32
CA SER A 384 3.70 -17.93 -16.98
C SER A 384 2.43 -18.78 -17.08
N THR A 385 2.30 -19.74 -16.17
CA THR A 385 1.10 -20.58 -16.00
C THR A 385 0.44 -20.35 -14.65
N ASP A 386 0.98 -19.42 -13.84
CA ASP A 386 0.40 -19.09 -12.55
C ASP A 386 -0.81 -18.20 -12.76
N ARG A 387 -1.93 -18.60 -12.16
CA ARG A 387 -3.18 -17.84 -12.23
C ARG A 387 -3.44 -17.05 -10.95
N THR A 388 -2.58 -17.19 -9.94
CA THR A 388 -2.81 -16.67 -8.59
C THR A 388 -2.00 -15.40 -8.30
N PRO A 389 -2.41 -14.58 -7.31
CA PRO A 389 -1.61 -13.42 -6.91
C PRO A 389 -0.25 -13.84 -6.35
N LEU A 390 0.79 -13.09 -6.73
CA LEU A 390 2.15 -13.24 -6.24
C LEU A 390 2.21 -13.02 -4.73
N LEU A 391 2.94 -13.92 -4.07
CA LEU A 391 3.26 -13.79 -2.66
C LEU A 391 4.52 -12.93 -2.49
N ARG A 392 4.57 -12.13 -1.43
CA ARG A 392 5.74 -11.34 -1.06
C ARG A 392 6.85 -12.24 -0.51
N PRO A 393 8.11 -12.01 -0.87
CA PRO A 393 9.23 -12.71 -0.26
C PRO A 393 9.39 -12.24 1.19
N TYR A 394 9.54 -13.17 2.14
CA TYR A 394 9.74 -12.89 3.58
C TYR A 394 8.59 -12.13 4.28
N PRO A 395 7.35 -12.67 4.29
CA PRO A 395 6.22 -12.03 4.95
C PRO A 395 6.41 -11.84 6.46
N ASP A 396 7.33 -12.59 7.09
CA ASP A 396 7.70 -12.46 8.49
C ASP A 396 8.33 -11.12 8.83
N ARG A 397 9.04 -10.50 7.87
CA ARG A 397 9.71 -9.21 8.06
C ARG A 397 8.77 -8.01 7.97
N ASN A 398 7.60 -8.17 7.35
CA ASN A 398 6.58 -7.12 7.31
C ASN A 398 5.18 -7.70 7.52
N PRO A 399 4.80 -7.95 8.79
CA PRO A 399 3.51 -8.53 9.14
C PRO A 399 2.35 -7.53 9.05
N PHE A 400 2.61 -6.24 8.80
CA PHE A 400 1.58 -5.17 8.71
C PHE A 400 0.92 -5.08 7.34
N GLN A 401 1.39 -5.91 6.41
CA GLN A 401 0.88 -6.01 5.06
C GLN A 401 0.47 -7.46 4.82
N SER A 402 -0.58 -7.67 4.02
CA SER A 402 -0.98 -9.03 3.65
C SER A 402 0.06 -9.66 2.73
N ARG A 403 0.10 -11.00 2.65
CA ARG A 403 1.18 -11.71 1.92
C ARG A 403 1.06 -11.62 0.41
N ASP A 404 -0.13 -11.35 -0.10
CA ASP A 404 -0.51 -11.44 -1.51
C ASP A 404 -0.98 -10.10 -2.11
N ARG A 405 -0.91 -9.03 -1.32
CA ARG A 405 -1.43 -7.72 -1.69
C ARG A 405 -0.74 -6.58 -0.95
N LEU A 406 -0.76 -5.41 -1.56
CA LEU A 406 -0.38 -4.14 -0.93
C LEU A 406 -1.63 -3.40 -0.49
N ALA A 407 -1.65 -2.97 0.77
CA ALA A 407 -2.69 -2.12 1.34
C ALA A 407 -2.09 -0.76 1.72
N PHE A 408 -2.89 0.30 1.53
CA PHE A 408 -2.53 1.67 1.92
C PHE A 408 -3.48 2.17 3.00
N ALA A 409 -3.21 3.36 3.55
CA ALA A 409 -4.00 3.95 4.63
C ALA A 409 -5.48 4.15 4.26
N VAL A 410 -5.77 4.35 2.96
CA VAL A 410 -7.13 4.37 2.41
C VAL A 410 -7.16 3.55 1.12
N PRO A 411 -8.35 3.10 0.66
CA PRO A 411 -8.50 2.35 -0.59
C PRO A 411 -7.84 3.06 -1.78
N ILE A 412 -7.23 2.27 -2.66
CA ILE A 412 -6.87 2.73 -4.00
C ILE A 412 -8.17 3.02 -4.72
N LYS A 413 -8.21 4.08 -5.54
CA LYS A 413 -9.31 4.49 -6.41
C LYS A 413 -9.01 4.18 -7.88
N SER A 414 -7.82 4.44 -8.37
CA SER A 414 -7.40 4.11 -9.74
C SER A 414 -5.90 3.82 -9.79
N LEU A 415 -5.42 3.05 -10.79
CA LEU A 415 -4.00 2.74 -10.94
C LEU A 415 -3.56 2.77 -12.41
N VAL A 416 -2.29 3.09 -12.64
CA VAL A 416 -1.67 3.06 -13.97
C VAL A 416 -0.20 2.66 -13.89
N PHE A 417 0.33 2.03 -14.94
CA PHE A 417 1.77 1.84 -15.11
C PHE A 417 2.39 2.98 -15.92
N MET A 418 3.65 3.27 -15.62
CA MET A 418 4.45 4.24 -16.35
C MET A 418 5.83 3.67 -16.63
N LEU A 419 6.22 3.67 -17.90
CA LEU A 419 7.60 3.46 -18.34
C LEU A 419 8.24 4.84 -18.51
N ARG A 420 9.32 5.09 -17.78
CA ARG A 420 10.03 6.36 -17.77
C ARG A 420 11.52 6.18 -17.97
N ASP A 421 12.05 6.83 -19.00
CA ASP A 421 13.49 7.08 -19.11
C ASP A 421 13.70 8.51 -19.63
N PRO A 422 13.52 9.55 -18.77
CA PRO A 422 13.43 10.95 -19.21
C PRO A 422 14.75 11.53 -19.72
N SER A 423 15.85 10.78 -19.66
CA SER A 423 17.17 11.22 -20.16
C SER A 423 18.01 10.00 -20.57
N PRO A 424 17.65 9.33 -21.68
CA PRO A 424 18.48 8.26 -22.22
C PRO A 424 19.78 8.90 -22.71
N LEU A 425 20.90 8.40 -22.21
CA LEU A 425 22.22 8.96 -22.54
C LEU A 425 22.67 8.42 -23.89
N ALA A 426 23.13 9.33 -24.77
CA ALA A 426 23.74 8.94 -26.02
C ALA A 426 25.08 8.25 -25.75
N ASP A 427 25.23 7.03 -26.26
CA ASP A 427 26.52 6.38 -26.34
C ASP A 427 27.40 7.18 -27.31
N LEU A 428 28.48 7.77 -26.78
CA LEU A 428 29.41 8.60 -27.54
C LEU A 428 30.11 7.85 -28.67
N THR A 429 30.08 6.52 -28.64
CA THR A 429 30.69 5.63 -29.64
C THR A 429 29.73 5.33 -30.80
N THR A 430 28.45 5.09 -30.51
CA THR A 430 27.45 4.71 -31.52
C THR A 430 26.52 5.86 -31.92
N GLY A 431 26.47 6.94 -31.13
CA GLY A 431 25.50 8.03 -31.26
C GLY A 431 24.07 7.64 -30.89
N ALA A 432 23.82 6.37 -30.53
CA ALA A 432 22.50 5.88 -30.15
C ALA A 432 22.22 6.19 -28.67
N ALA A 433 20.98 6.54 -28.34
CA ALA A 433 20.53 6.73 -26.96
C ALA A 433 19.60 5.56 -26.56
N PRO A 434 20.15 4.41 -26.15
CA PRO A 434 19.32 3.26 -25.76
C PRO A 434 18.52 3.59 -24.50
N ALA A 435 17.21 3.33 -24.55
CA ALA A 435 16.36 3.37 -23.35
C ALA A 435 16.60 2.13 -22.47
N GLY A 436 16.36 2.25 -21.18
CA GLY A 436 16.40 1.10 -20.27
C GLY A 436 17.79 0.66 -19.82
N VAL A 437 18.81 1.51 -20.01
CA VAL A 437 20.18 1.20 -19.55
C VAL A 437 20.20 1.12 -18.02
N ILE A 438 20.54 -0.04 -17.47
CA ILE A 438 20.63 -0.22 -16.02
C ILE A 438 21.81 0.57 -15.44
N CYS A 439 21.63 1.19 -14.27
CA CYS A 439 22.70 1.87 -13.56
C CYS A 439 23.78 0.87 -13.14
N ASP A 440 25.03 1.23 -13.38
CA ASP A 440 26.18 0.40 -13.04
C ASP A 440 26.84 0.99 -11.78
N PRO A 441 26.89 0.28 -10.64
CA PRO A 441 27.52 0.81 -9.42
C PRO A 441 29.05 0.62 -9.34
N ASP A 442 29.67 -0.10 -10.29
CA ASP A 442 31.10 -0.40 -10.27
C ASP A 442 31.97 0.81 -10.63
N SER A 443 32.55 1.47 -9.62
CA SER A 443 33.38 2.66 -9.84
C SER A 443 34.56 2.46 -10.80
N THR A 444 34.92 1.22 -11.17
CA THR A 444 35.97 0.89 -12.14
C THR A 444 35.46 0.63 -13.56
N SER A 445 34.15 0.43 -13.73
CA SER A 445 33.51 0.25 -15.03
C SER A 445 33.47 1.54 -15.87
N SER A 446 33.49 1.37 -17.18
CA SER A 446 33.29 2.43 -18.19
C SER A 446 32.02 2.24 -19.02
N ALA A 447 31.12 1.34 -18.61
CA ALA A 447 29.84 1.12 -19.28
C ALA A 447 28.95 2.38 -19.24
N LEU A 448 28.00 2.51 -20.17
CA LEU A 448 27.07 3.64 -20.23
C LEU A 448 26.28 3.81 -18.92
N GLY A 449 25.98 2.70 -18.23
CA GLY A 449 25.31 2.67 -16.93
C GLY A 449 26.01 3.46 -15.81
N THR A 450 27.31 3.72 -15.94
CA THR A 450 28.12 4.49 -14.97
C THR A 450 27.66 5.94 -14.84
N SER A 451 27.02 6.48 -15.88
CA SER A 451 26.57 7.88 -15.92
C SER A 451 25.28 8.12 -15.14
N TYR A 452 24.63 7.05 -14.66
CA TYR A 452 23.43 7.13 -13.80
C TYR A 452 23.76 7.08 -12.29
N ARG A 453 25.04 6.98 -11.92
CA ARG A 453 25.51 7.00 -10.52
C ARG A 453 25.15 8.30 -9.83
N THR A 454 24.92 8.20 -8.52
CA THR A 454 24.72 9.38 -7.68
C THR A 454 26.00 10.19 -7.59
N SER A 455 25.90 11.49 -7.87
CA SER A 455 27.05 12.40 -7.71
C SER A 455 27.45 12.54 -6.24
N VAL A 456 28.71 12.91 -6.00
CA VAL A 456 29.28 13.04 -4.64
C VAL A 456 28.55 14.07 -3.77
N ASP A 457 27.83 15.00 -4.37
CA ASP A 457 27.02 16.04 -3.74
C ASP A 457 25.51 15.73 -3.75
N TRP A 458 25.12 14.53 -4.20
CA TRP A 458 23.73 14.06 -4.31
C TRP A 458 22.82 14.94 -5.19
N ALA A 459 23.38 15.85 -5.99
CA ALA A 459 22.62 16.73 -6.88
C ALA A 459 22.06 16.00 -8.11
N SER A 460 22.63 14.85 -8.48
CA SER A 460 22.24 14.07 -9.64
C SER A 460 22.38 12.56 -9.42
N GLY A 461 21.87 11.76 -10.36
CA GLY A 461 21.97 10.30 -10.36
C GLY A 461 20.76 9.58 -9.76
N ALA A 462 21.00 8.49 -9.03
CA ALA A 462 20.00 7.55 -8.52
C ALA A 462 19.32 8.04 -7.22
N SER A 463 18.65 9.19 -7.29
CA SER A 463 17.93 9.74 -6.13
C SER A 463 16.57 9.05 -5.90
N PRO A 464 16.10 8.90 -4.64
CA PRO A 464 14.81 8.27 -4.30
C PRO A 464 13.63 8.79 -5.14
N LYS A 465 13.60 10.11 -5.37
CA LYS A 465 12.57 10.81 -6.13
C LYS A 465 12.68 10.65 -7.65
N LYS A 466 13.81 10.19 -8.18
CA LYS A 466 13.96 9.94 -9.62
C LYS A 466 13.26 8.63 -9.97
N LEU A 467 12.23 8.72 -10.81
CA LEU A 467 11.46 7.57 -11.30
C LEU A 467 11.90 7.23 -12.72
N ARG A 468 12.97 6.44 -12.84
CA ARG A 468 13.54 5.92 -14.09
C ARG A 468 13.44 4.40 -14.12
N GLY A 469 12.65 3.84 -15.03
CA GLY A 469 12.17 2.46 -14.96
C GLY A 469 10.68 2.30 -15.23
N VAL A 470 10.15 1.13 -14.89
CA VAL A 470 8.73 0.82 -14.85
C VAL A 470 8.24 0.98 -13.41
N TYR A 471 7.18 1.76 -13.23
CA TYR A 471 6.55 2.01 -11.95
C TYR A 471 5.04 1.92 -12.08
N ALA A 472 4.36 1.64 -10.98
CA ALA A 472 2.91 1.85 -10.89
C ALA A 472 2.62 3.09 -10.02
N ALA A 473 1.61 3.86 -10.42
CA ALA A 473 1.04 4.94 -9.62
C ALA A 473 -0.34 4.50 -9.13
N ALA A 474 -0.51 4.41 -7.81
CA ALA A 474 -1.78 4.10 -7.15
C ALA A 474 -2.39 5.39 -6.61
N VAL A 475 -3.51 5.82 -7.20
CA VAL A 475 -4.26 7.00 -6.77
C VAL A 475 -5.27 6.58 -5.73
N LEU A 476 -5.13 7.10 -4.52
CA LEU A 476 -5.95 6.78 -3.35
C LEU A 476 -7.21 7.64 -3.31
N THR A 477 -8.26 7.16 -2.62
CA THR A 477 -9.54 7.87 -2.50
C THR A 477 -9.46 9.22 -1.81
N ASN A 478 -8.38 9.49 -1.06
CA ASN A 478 -8.12 10.77 -0.38
C ASN A 478 -7.30 11.76 -1.24
N GLY A 479 -7.04 11.46 -2.51
CA GLY A 479 -6.26 12.33 -3.41
C GLY A 479 -4.73 12.18 -3.26
N GLN A 480 -4.24 11.20 -2.52
CA GLN A 480 -2.81 10.87 -2.51
C GLN A 480 -2.46 9.94 -3.68
N ILE A 481 -1.29 10.11 -4.28
CA ILE A 481 -0.73 9.20 -5.28
C ILE A 481 0.50 8.54 -4.66
N VAL A 482 0.50 7.22 -4.55
CA VAL A 482 1.62 6.43 -4.04
C VAL A 482 2.31 5.72 -5.21
N PHE A 483 3.64 5.75 -5.25
CA PHE A 483 4.41 5.05 -6.27
C PHE A 483 4.91 3.68 -5.79
N VAL A 484 4.82 2.70 -6.66
CA VAL A 484 5.25 1.31 -6.42
C VAL A 484 6.31 0.92 -7.44
N ASP A 485 7.42 0.38 -6.96
CA ASP A 485 8.53 -0.11 -7.79
C ASP A 485 8.10 -1.37 -8.55
N VAL A 486 8.41 -1.46 -9.85
CA VAL A 486 8.14 -2.65 -10.68
C VAL A 486 9.45 -3.11 -11.31
N ASP A 487 10.14 -2.18 -11.96
CA ASP A 487 11.48 -2.39 -12.51
C ASP A 487 12.24 -1.05 -12.49
N ASP A 488 13.03 -0.82 -11.45
CA ASP A 488 13.80 0.41 -11.30
C ASP A 488 15.18 0.26 -11.96
N PHE A 489 15.42 1.01 -13.04
CA PHE A 489 16.68 0.94 -13.78
C PHE A 489 17.86 1.44 -12.94
N ASP A 490 17.62 2.21 -11.90
CA ASP A 490 18.65 2.72 -11.00
C ASP A 490 18.85 1.83 -9.77
N ALA A 491 18.07 0.75 -9.60
CA ALA A 491 18.11 -0.13 -8.42
C ALA A 491 19.52 -0.60 -8.03
N PRO A 492 20.42 -1.00 -8.96
CA PRO A 492 21.77 -1.44 -8.57
C PRO A 492 22.64 -0.35 -7.95
N CYS A 493 22.30 0.92 -8.14
CA CYS A 493 22.98 2.07 -7.54
C CYS A 493 22.29 2.59 -6.27
N ARG A 494 21.11 2.06 -5.89
CA ARG A 494 20.36 2.45 -4.68
C ARG A 494 20.56 1.43 -3.56
N ARG A 495 21.79 1.36 -3.06
CA ARG A 495 22.25 0.32 -2.14
C ARG A 495 23.44 0.79 -1.31
N PRO A 496 23.84 0.01 -0.28
CA PRO A 496 25.09 0.25 0.42
C PRO A 496 26.30 0.26 -0.52
N LYS A 497 27.32 1.05 -0.14
CA LYS A 497 28.60 1.15 -0.86
C LYS A 497 29.57 0.03 -0.49
N GLU A 498 29.41 -0.57 0.68
CA GLU A 498 30.25 -1.67 1.13
C GLU A 498 29.98 -2.93 0.32
N LYS A 499 31.08 -3.62 0.00
CA LYS A 499 31.04 -4.99 -0.50
C LYS A 499 30.55 -5.93 0.61
N ASP A 500 29.87 -7.00 0.25
CA ASP A 500 29.21 -7.98 1.11
C ASP A 500 28.06 -7.41 1.98
N ALA A 501 27.63 -6.17 1.74
CA ALA A 501 26.50 -5.59 2.44
C ALA A 501 25.16 -6.19 1.99
N CYS A 502 25.07 -6.62 0.73
CA CYS A 502 23.89 -7.21 0.12
C CYS A 502 24.15 -8.67 -0.27
N THR A 503 23.07 -9.46 -0.34
CA THR A 503 23.11 -10.78 -0.98
C THR A 503 23.15 -10.61 -2.51
N ASN A 504 23.81 -11.55 -3.21
CA ASN A 504 23.90 -11.59 -4.69
C ASN A 504 24.66 -10.41 -5.32
N GLU A 505 25.87 -10.15 -4.83
CA GLU A 505 26.74 -9.12 -5.41
C GLU A 505 27.27 -9.53 -6.79
N THR A 506 27.07 -8.66 -7.77
CA THR A 506 27.44 -8.82 -9.17
C THR A 506 28.61 -7.94 -9.60
N ALA A 507 28.91 -6.87 -8.85
CA ALA A 507 29.96 -5.91 -9.16
C ALA A 507 31.20 -6.13 -8.27
N PRO A 508 32.42 -5.88 -8.79
CA PRO A 508 33.64 -6.01 -7.99
C PRO A 508 33.75 -4.92 -6.91
N ASN A 509 33.09 -3.78 -7.12
CA ASN A 509 33.06 -2.63 -6.23
C ASN A 509 31.68 -1.93 -6.31
N TYR A 510 31.21 -1.33 -5.22
CA TYR A 510 29.95 -0.60 -5.12
C TYR A 510 30.11 0.88 -4.74
N GLN A 511 31.33 1.46 -4.86
CA GLN A 511 31.55 2.88 -4.55
C GLN A 511 30.72 3.85 -5.40
N GLY A 512 30.17 3.42 -6.55
CA GLY A 512 29.23 4.20 -7.37
C GLY A 512 27.78 4.20 -6.88
N ALA A 513 27.46 3.42 -5.85
CA ALA A 513 26.13 3.43 -5.22
C ALA A 513 25.92 4.68 -4.36
N ASN A 514 24.67 4.99 -4.05
CA ASN A 514 24.27 6.18 -3.30
C ASN A 514 24.53 6.09 -1.78
N GLY A 515 24.77 4.88 -1.25
CA GLY A 515 25.05 4.67 0.18
C GLY A 515 23.84 4.35 1.05
N GLU A 516 22.72 3.86 0.50
CA GLU A 516 21.61 3.37 1.33
C GLU A 516 22.12 2.39 2.41
N LEU A 517 21.53 2.41 3.60
CA LEU A 517 21.84 1.48 4.70
C LEU A 517 21.19 0.11 4.51
N SER A 518 20.25 -0.03 3.57
CA SER A 518 19.56 -1.29 3.29
C SER A 518 19.49 -1.58 1.80
N CYS A 519 19.71 -2.85 1.46
CA CYS A 519 19.55 -3.36 0.10
C CYS A 519 18.08 -3.48 -0.31
N LYS A 520 17.16 -3.32 0.65
CA LYS A 520 15.72 -3.47 0.46
C LYS A 520 14.98 -2.14 0.36
N VAL A 521 15.69 -1.01 0.28
CA VAL A 521 15.05 0.31 0.09
C VAL A 521 14.22 0.32 -1.19
N ILE A 522 14.68 -0.36 -2.25
CA ILE A 522 13.86 -0.70 -3.41
C ILE A 522 13.66 -2.21 -3.46
N GLU A 523 12.43 -2.61 -3.69
CA GLU A 523 12.03 -4.00 -3.90
C GLU A 523 10.84 -3.98 -4.87
N PRO A 524 10.85 -4.82 -5.93
CA PRO A 524 9.71 -4.91 -6.83
C PRO A 524 8.42 -5.18 -6.06
N HIS A 525 7.32 -4.60 -6.53
CA HIS A 525 5.99 -4.71 -5.93
C HIS A 525 5.94 -4.18 -4.49
N GLN A 526 6.78 -3.20 -4.14
CA GLN A 526 6.71 -2.44 -2.89
C GLN A 526 6.64 -0.95 -3.15
N SER A 527 6.15 -0.19 -2.16
CA SER A 527 6.17 1.28 -2.24
C SER A 527 7.60 1.79 -2.40
N ARG A 528 7.75 2.85 -3.20
CA ARG A 528 8.99 3.62 -3.40
C ARG A 528 9.28 4.53 -2.21
N SER A 529 10.55 4.66 -1.81
CA SER A 529 10.94 5.63 -0.76
C SER A 529 10.97 7.07 -1.29
N ALA A 530 10.54 8.04 -0.47
CA ALA A 530 10.67 9.47 -0.74
C ALA A 530 12.06 10.04 -0.41
N TYR A 531 12.81 9.33 0.44
CA TYR A 531 14.03 9.81 1.09
C TYR A 531 15.13 8.74 1.05
N TYR A 532 16.38 9.18 1.20
CA TYR A 532 17.51 8.27 1.39
C TYR A 532 17.43 7.67 2.80
N LEU A 533 17.67 6.38 2.92
CA LEU A 533 17.92 5.68 4.16
C LEU A 533 19.43 5.65 4.40
N GLU A 534 20.03 6.80 4.73
CA GLU A 534 21.49 6.96 4.83
C GLU A 534 21.92 7.66 6.11
N ASN A 535 23.17 7.43 6.53
CA ASN A 535 23.78 8.04 7.70
C ASN A 535 24.67 9.23 7.31
N GLY A 536 24.07 10.41 7.11
CA GLY A 536 24.83 11.59 6.68
C GLY A 536 24.06 12.90 6.72
N ASN A 537 24.78 14.01 6.51
CA ASN A 537 24.22 15.36 6.40
C ASN A 537 23.52 15.62 5.05
N VAL A 538 22.94 14.57 4.44
CA VAL A 538 22.18 14.72 3.20
C VAL A 538 20.81 15.32 3.56
N PRO A 539 20.40 16.43 2.92
CA PRO A 539 19.09 17.01 3.15
C PRO A 539 17.98 15.97 2.93
N GLY A 540 17.25 15.66 4.00
CA GLY A 540 16.15 14.71 3.96
C GLY A 540 16.55 13.24 4.09
N ALA A 541 17.81 12.90 4.40
CA ALA A 541 18.11 11.53 4.86
C ALA A 541 17.31 11.19 6.11
N ARG A 542 16.83 9.95 6.18
CA ARG A 542 16.10 9.42 7.33
C ARG A 542 16.66 8.07 7.70
N MET A 543 17.14 7.92 8.92
CA MET A 543 17.48 6.62 9.50
C MET A 543 16.60 6.38 10.74
N PRO A 544 16.04 5.18 10.91
CA PRO A 544 15.37 4.79 12.15
C PRO A 544 16.32 4.93 13.34
N GLY A 545 15.87 5.63 14.37
CA GLY A 545 16.64 5.89 15.57
C GLY A 545 15.76 6.11 16.78
N MET A 546 16.41 6.28 17.92
CA MET A 546 15.75 6.71 19.15
C MET A 546 15.80 8.24 19.24
N GLN A 547 14.75 8.89 19.74
CA GLN A 547 14.82 10.31 20.06
C GLN A 547 15.74 10.57 21.26
N THR A 548 15.69 9.70 22.26
CA THR A 548 16.55 9.68 23.45
C THR A 548 16.83 8.24 23.85
N TYR A 549 17.87 8.01 24.67
CA TYR A 549 18.09 6.69 25.26
C TYR A 549 16.87 6.22 26.08
N PRO A 550 16.56 4.91 26.14
CA PRO A 550 15.49 4.38 26.96
C PRO A 550 15.71 4.65 28.44
N ILE A 551 14.64 5.12 29.08
CA ILE A 551 14.62 5.46 30.51
C ILE A 551 13.87 4.37 31.24
N LEU A 552 14.46 3.84 32.30
CA LEU A 552 13.80 2.88 33.20
C LEU A 552 13.05 3.65 34.31
N THR A 553 11.79 3.33 34.51
CA THR A 553 10.95 3.93 35.53
C THR A 553 10.18 2.87 36.34
N ARG A 554 9.78 3.23 37.55
CA ARG A 554 8.81 2.49 38.38
C ARG A 554 7.97 3.50 39.15
N ASP A 555 6.65 3.34 39.17
CA ASP A 555 5.73 4.28 39.85
C ASP A 555 6.00 5.75 39.46
N SER A 556 6.28 5.97 38.17
CA SER A 556 6.70 7.26 37.59
C SER A 556 8.03 7.83 38.09
N THR A 557 8.79 7.08 38.90
CA THR A 557 10.13 7.45 39.36
C THR A 557 11.18 6.86 38.42
N THR A 558 12.08 7.71 37.91
CA THR A 558 13.23 7.28 37.12
C THR A 558 14.24 6.52 37.99
N LEU A 559 14.64 5.35 37.53
CA LEU A 559 15.68 4.53 38.15
C LEU A 559 17.03 4.82 37.48
N ALA A 560 18.10 4.76 38.27
CA ALA A 560 19.45 5.00 37.76
C ALA A 560 19.90 3.87 36.84
N PHE A 561 20.78 4.19 35.87
CA PHE A 561 21.49 3.18 35.10
C PHE A 561 22.69 2.68 35.92
N ASP A 562 22.48 1.65 36.74
CA ASP A 562 23.52 1.06 37.59
C ASP A 562 23.35 -0.48 37.72
N ASP A 563 24.29 -1.11 38.42
CA ASP A 563 24.39 -2.58 38.54
C ASP A 563 23.21 -3.28 39.26
N PRO A 564 22.53 -2.65 40.24
CA PRO A 564 21.30 -3.16 40.83
C PRO A 564 20.10 -3.24 39.88
N GLN A 565 20.02 -2.36 38.86
CA GLN A 565 18.85 -2.28 37.98
C GLN A 565 19.00 -3.16 36.73
N PRO A 566 17.90 -3.60 36.11
CA PRO A 566 17.93 -4.20 34.78
C PRO A 566 18.49 -3.23 33.74
N LYS A 567 19.26 -3.74 32.79
CA LYS A 567 19.82 -2.97 31.67
C LYS A 567 19.27 -3.50 30.34
N LEU A 568 18.81 -2.59 29.49
CA LEU A 568 18.36 -2.89 28.14
C LEU A 568 19.50 -2.60 27.16
N LEU A 569 20.00 -3.63 26.48
CA LEU A 569 21.25 -3.59 25.73
C LEU A 569 21.08 -4.11 24.30
N VAL A 570 21.94 -3.63 23.39
CA VAL A 570 22.02 -4.13 22.02
C VAL A 570 22.68 -5.52 22.03
N PRO A 571 22.18 -6.51 21.26
CA PRO A 571 22.86 -7.79 21.13
C PRO A 571 24.19 -7.62 20.41
N GLN A 572 25.11 -8.57 20.55
CA GLN A 572 26.38 -8.53 19.83
C GLN A 572 26.12 -8.59 18.31
N LEU A 573 26.44 -7.49 17.61
CA LEU A 573 26.33 -7.42 16.16
C LEU A 573 27.42 -8.25 15.49
N ILE A 574 27.06 -8.93 14.40
CA ILE A 574 27.97 -9.80 13.63
C ILE A 574 28.22 -9.20 12.24
N ASP A 575 29.34 -9.54 11.63
CA ASP A 575 29.64 -9.22 10.23
C ASP A 575 28.83 -10.13 9.30
N LYS A 576 27.60 -9.70 8.99
CA LYS A 576 26.67 -10.41 8.10
C LYS A 576 25.97 -9.40 7.17
N PRO A 577 25.67 -9.75 5.90
CA PRO A 577 24.91 -8.90 5.00
C PRO A 577 23.59 -8.41 5.62
N GLY A 578 23.27 -7.14 5.40
CA GLY A 578 22.08 -6.47 5.92
C GLY A 578 22.11 -6.09 7.40
N ILE A 579 23.21 -6.35 8.12
CA ILE A 579 23.38 -5.89 9.52
C ILE A 579 24.14 -4.57 9.54
N VAL A 580 23.41 -3.48 9.78
CA VAL A 580 23.98 -2.14 9.88
C VAL A 580 24.50 -1.90 11.29
N LYS A 581 25.78 -1.55 11.41
CA LYS A 581 26.47 -1.30 12.69
C LYS A 581 26.43 0.18 13.08
N VAL A 582 25.24 0.78 13.01
CA VAL A 582 24.99 2.17 13.40
C VAL A 582 23.67 2.20 14.16
N VAL A 583 23.61 3.00 15.23
CA VAL A 583 22.39 3.34 15.96
C VAL A 583 22.30 4.87 16.01
N GLN A 584 21.12 5.42 15.71
CA GLN A 584 20.88 6.85 15.80
C GLN A 584 20.18 7.21 17.11
N VAL A 585 20.67 8.25 17.79
CA VAL A 585 20.07 8.81 19.01
C VAL A 585 20.01 10.33 18.89
N GLY A 586 18.85 10.94 19.10
CA GLY A 586 18.68 12.39 19.04
C GLY A 586 18.95 12.99 17.65
N GLY A 587 18.82 12.18 16.59
CA GLY A 587 19.10 12.60 15.20
C GLY A 587 20.56 12.49 14.76
N SER A 588 21.45 11.97 15.62
CA SER A 588 22.87 11.76 15.31
C SER A 588 23.28 10.31 15.57
N PRO A 589 24.29 9.77 14.87
CA PRO A 589 24.88 8.47 15.22
C PRO A 589 25.40 8.46 16.66
N ALA A 590 25.12 7.39 17.39
CA ALA A 590 25.71 7.16 18.70
C ALA A 590 27.23 6.94 18.59
N GLU A 591 27.99 7.44 19.56
CA GLU A 591 29.45 7.28 19.60
C GLU A 591 29.88 5.82 19.76
N SER A 592 29.05 5.00 20.41
CA SER A 592 29.28 3.57 20.58
C SER A 592 27.95 2.80 20.63
N ILE A 593 28.01 1.51 20.35
CA ILE A 593 26.85 0.61 20.45
C ILE A 593 26.91 -0.10 21.81
N GLU A 594 25.92 0.19 22.65
CA GLU A 594 25.84 -0.24 24.05
C GLU A 594 25.39 -1.71 24.12
N SER A 595 26.36 -2.63 24.01
CA SER A 595 26.12 -4.09 24.04
C SER A 595 26.74 -4.81 25.24
N ASP A 596 27.81 -4.25 25.81
CA ASP A 596 28.54 -4.83 26.93
C ASP A 596 28.03 -4.28 28.27
N PRO A 597 27.42 -5.10 29.15
CA PRO A 597 26.86 -4.63 30.41
C PRO A 597 27.90 -4.03 31.39
N ALA A 598 29.18 -4.35 31.22
CA ALA A 598 30.26 -3.86 32.08
C ALA A 598 30.74 -2.45 31.71
N SER A 599 30.66 -2.09 30.44
CA SER A 599 31.12 -0.80 29.91
C SER A 599 30.00 0.12 29.44
N ALA A 600 28.79 -0.41 29.26
CA ALA A 600 27.66 0.37 28.78
C ALA A 600 27.35 1.56 29.71
N LEU A 601 26.98 2.70 29.11
CA LEU A 601 26.62 3.92 29.83
C LEU A 601 25.12 4.24 29.76
N HIS A 602 24.43 3.66 28.78
CA HIS A 602 23.02 3.93 28.50
C HIS A 602 22.30 2.64 28.13
N ASN A 603 20.97 2.63 28.32
CA ASN A 603 20.13 1.64 27.67
C ASN A 603 20.12 1.89 26.16
N MET A 604 19.97 0.85 25.34
CA MET A 604 19.93 1.00 23.88
C MET A 604 19.22 -0.17 23.19
N VAL A 605 18.44 0.14 22.15
CA VAL A 605 17.92 -0.85 21.19
C VAL A 605 18.62 -0.71 19.85
N TRP A 606 18.62 -1.79 19.07
CA TRP A 606 19.09 -1.79 17.68
C TRP A 606 17.90 -1.87 16.71
N PHE A 607 17.95 -1.14 15.61
CA PHE A 607 16.90 -1.11 14.59
C PHE A 607 17.23 -2.05 13.41
N ASP A 608 16.30 -2.95 13.08
CA ASP A 608 16.48 -3.94 12.02
C ASP A 608 16.16 -3.37 10.64
N LEU A 609 17.19 -2.93 9.91
CA LEU A 609 17.05 -2.34 8.58
C LEU A 609 16.92 -3.37 7.45
N ARG A 610 16.84 -4.67 7.76
CA ARG A 610 16.61 -5.73 6.75
C ARG A 610 15.24 -5.66 6.11
N GLU A 611 14.30 -4.95 6.72
CA GLU A 611 13.08 -4.45 6.08
C GLU A 611 12.85 -3.00 6.52
N PRO A 612 13.16 -2.00 5.68
CA PRO A 612 13.08 -0.62 6.11
C PRO A 612 11.63 -0.09 6.24
N ARG A 613 10.64 -0.75 5.62
CA ARG A 613 9.24 -0.27 5.56
C ARG A 613 8.42 -0.47 6.84
N VAL A 614 8.95 -1.19 7.82
CA VAL A 614 8.26 -1.43 9.10
C VAL A 614 8.62 -0.41 10.18
N HIS A 615 9.55 0.51 9.91
CA HIS A 615 9.94 1.52 10.89
C HIS A 615 8.96 2.69 10.86
N TYR A 616 8.29 2.91 11.99
CA TYR A 616 7.33 3.99 12.19
C TYR A 616 7.79 4.92 13.32
N ASP A 617 7.42 6.19 13.21
CA ASP A 617 7.46 7.12 14.34
C ASP A 617 6.44 6.62 15.37
N GLN A 618 6.92 6.14 16.53
CA GLN A 618 6.06 5.59 17.58
C GLN A 618 6.76 5.60 18.94
N ASP A 619 5.97 5.53 20.00
CA ASP A 619 6.46 5.36 21.36
C ASP A 619 6.45 3.89 21.72
N TRP A 620 7.48 3.46 22.44
CA TRP A 620 7.69 2.10 22.89
C TRP A 620 7.66 2.05 24.41
N THR A 621 7.00 1.02 24.92
CA THR A 621 7.04 0.64 26.33
C THR A 621 7.47 -0.82 26.44
N VAL A 622 8.43 -1.09 27.32
CA VAL A 622 8.84 -2.46 27.70
C VAL A 622 8.58 -2.60 29.19
N THR A 623 7.51 -3.31 29.56
CA THR A 623 6.99 -3.36 30.94
C THR A 623 7.13 -4.74 31.57
N TYR A 624 7.80 -4.84 32.72
CA TYR A 624 7.95 -6.11 33.44
C TYR A 624 6.63 -6.53 34.11
N GLU A 625 6.18 -7.76 33.83
CA GLU A 625 4.86 -8.28 34.26
C GLU A 625 3.69 -7.32 33.97
N GLY A 626 3.83 -6.55 32.88
CA GLY A 626 2.82 -5.60 32.45
C GLY A 626 1.55 -6.29 31.96
N GLN A 627 0.42 -5.61 32.08
CA GLN A 627 -0.83 -6.08 31.50
C GLN A 627 -0.69 -6.28 29.97
N ILE A 628 -1.19 -7.40 29.47
CA ILE A 628 -1.39 -7.60 28.02
C ILE A 628 -2.43 -6.57 27.53
N PRO A 629 -2.13 -5.77 26.50
CA PRO A 629 -3.07 -4.76 26.01
C PRO A 629 -4.42 -5.33 25.58
N GLY A 630 -5.47 -4.54 25.74
CA GLY A 630 -6.83 -4.90 25.29
C GLY A 630 -7.69 -5.65 26.31
N PHE A 631 -7.20 -5.92 27.53
CA PHE A 631 -8.00 -6.49 28.63
C PHE A 631 -8.58 -5.43 29.59
N ALA A 632 -8.25 -4.15 29.41
CA ALA A 632 -8.78 -3.09 30.28
C ALA A 632 -10.31 -3.00 30.13
N GLY A 633 -11.03 -3.01 31.26
CA GLY A 633 -12.50 -2.94 31.29
C GLY A 633 -13.21 -4.26 30.95
N HIS A 634 -12.48 -5.35 30.72
CA HIS A 634 -13.08 -6.68 30.59
C HIS A 634 -13.57 -7.19 31.93
N VAL A 635 -14.67 -7.95 31.88
CA VAL A 635 -15.31 -8.56 33.04
C VAL A 635 -15.52 -10.04 32.75
N ALA A 636 -15.23 -10.90 33.73
CA ALA A 636 -15.33 -12.33 33.54
C ALA A 636 -16.40 -12.97 34.43
N ARG A 637 -17.08 -13.97 33.90
CA ARG A 637 -17.86 -14.90 34.72
C ARG A 637 -16.93 -15.99 35.25
N LEU A 638 -16.79 -16.07 36.57
CA LEU A 638 -16.05 -17.17 37.21
C LEU A 638 -16.95 -18.42 37.30
N LEU A 639 -16.44 -19.57 36.90
CA LEU A 639 -17.09 -20.88 36.93
C LEU A 639 -16.24 -21.84 37.79
N PRO A 640 -16.42 -21.85 39.12
CA PRO A 640 -15.52 -22.55 40.04
C PRO A 640 -15.46 -24.06 39.87
N ASN A 641 -16.59 -24.69 39.50
CA ASN A 641 -16.66 -26.14 39.28
C ASN A 641 -15.82 -26.61 38.08
N GLU A 642 -15.58 -25.71 37.12
CA GLU A 642 -14.81 -25.96 35.90
C GLU A 642 -13.40 -25.35 35.97
N GLN A 643 -13.05 -24.66 37.07
CA GLN A 643 -11.86 -23.79 37.17
C GLN A 643 -11.73 -22.85 35.96
N ARG A 644 -12.86 -22.28 35.52
CA ARG A 644 -12.96 -21.54 34.26
C ARG A 644 -13.28 -20.06 34.49
N VAL A 645 -12.62 -19.20 33.73
CA VAL A 645 -12.87 -17.76 33.61
C VAL A 645 -13.46 -17.53 32.22
N GLN A 646 -14.72 -17.11 32.12
CA GLN A 646 -15.41 -16.97 30.84
C GLN A 646 -15.68 -15.52 30.46
N ASP A 647 -15.28 -15.15 29.24
CA ASP A 647 -15.54 -13.87 28.59
C ASP A 647 -15.45 -14.05 27.07
N ALA A 648 -16.60 -14.16 26.40
CA ALA A 648 -16.66 -14.37 24.95
C ALA A 648 -16.19 -13.15 24.13
N GLY A 649 -16.17 -11.95 24.72
CA GLY A 649 -15.67 -10.73 24.08
C GLY A 649 -14.16 -10.53 24.23
N ALA A 650 -13.50 -11.35 25.05
CA ALA A 650 -12.07 -11.23 25.34
C ALA A 650 -11.15 -11.72 24.23
N TYR A 651 -11.64 -12.55 23.29
CA TYR A 651 -10.85 -13.06 22.16
C TYR A 651 -9.40 -13.42 22.57
N PHE A 652 -9.22 -14.28 23.58
CA PHE A 652 -7.95 -14.40 24.30
C PHE A 652 -6.77 -14.79 23.38
N CYS A 653 -7.00 -15.65 22.39
CA CYS A 653 -5.95 -16.04 21.45
C CYS A 653 -5.54 -14.86 20.55
N ASP A 654 -6.49 -14.06 20.07
CA ASP A 654 -6.25 -12.88 19.23
C ASP A 654 -5.57 -11.73 19.99
N ARG A 655 -5.58 -11.77 21.33
CA ARG A 655 -4.85 -10.83 22.19
C ARG A 655 -3.48 -11.36 22.63
N GLY A 656 -3.12 -12.59 22.26
CA GLY A 656 -1.79 -13.14 22.51
C GLY A 656 -1.59 -13.76 23.89
N VAL A 657 -2.63 -14.33 24.49
CA VAL A 657 -2.52 -15.07 25.76
C VAL A 657 -1.79 -16.41 25.54
N HIS A 658 -0.79 -16.68 26.37
CA HIS A 658 -0.05 -17.92 26.39
C HIS A 658 -0.61 -18.84 27.47
N ASP A 659 -0.98 -20.05 27.07
CA ASP A 659 -1.29 -21.11 28.02
C ASP A 659 -0.02 -21.85 28.49
N PHE A 660 -0.20 -22.86 29.34
CA PHE A 660 0.93 -23.60 29.90
C PHE A 660 1.75 -24.34 28.83
N ASP A 661 1.11 -24.88 27.80
CA ASP A 661 1.80 -25.58 26.71
C ASP A 661 2.61 -24.60 25.83
N ALA A 662 2.11 -23.38 25.62
CA ALA A 662 2.86 -22.31 24.99
C ALA A 662 4.11 -21.94 25.82
N ALA A 663 3.98 -21.82 27.15
CA ALA A 663 5.13 -21.58 28.02
C ALA A 663 6.19 -22.70 27.96
N ILE A 664 5.77 -23.97 27.88
CA ILE A 664 6.68 -25.12 27.65
C ILE A 664 7.43 -24.98 26.32
N ARG A 665 6.75 -24.58 25.24
CA ARG A 665 7.38 -24.37 23.93
C ARG A 665 8.42 -23.25 23.97
N VAL A 666 8.11 -22.14 24.65
CA VAL A 666 9.07 -21.05 24.87
C VAL A 666 10.28 -21.57 25.65
N ALA A 667 10.07 -22.31 26.75
CA ALA A 667 11.15 -22.90 27.56
C ALA A 667 12.10 -23.78 26.72
N ASN A 668 11.54 -24.66 25.89
CA ASN A 668 12.32 -25.52 24.99
C ASN A 668 13.12 -24.71 23.97
N SER A 669 12.56 -23.61 23.44
CA SER A 669 13.24 -22.75 22.46
C SER A 669 14.49 -22.05 23.01
N ILE A 670 14.60 -21.93 24.34
CA ILE A 670 15.76 -21.34 25.04
C ILE A 670 16.60 -22.40 25.77
N GLY A 671 16.38 -23.69 25.49
CA GLY A 671 17.24 -24.79 25.96
C GLY A 671 16.75 -25.53 27.22
N HIS A 672 15.57 -25.21 27.76
CA HIS A 672 14.95 -26.01 28.82
C HIS A 672 14.17 -27.17 28.21
N ASN A 673 14.74 -28.38 28.26
CA ASN A 673 14.11 -29.57 27.67
C ASN A 673 12.98 -30.11 28.56
N GLY A 674 11.88 -30.58 27.94
CA GLY A 674 10.80 -31.31 28.61
C GLY A 674 9.40 -31.04 28.03
N SER A 675 8.38 -31.61 28.67
CA SER A 675 6.96 -31.43 28.28
C SER A 675 6.04 -31.13 29.48
N ALA A 676 4.81 -30.71 29.19
CA ALA A 676 3.78 -30.51 30.21
C ALA A 676 3.45 -31.79 31.00
N ALA A 677 3.69 -32.98 30.44
CA ALA A 677 3.46 -34.27 31.09
C ALA A 677 4.59 -34.69 32.05
N GLU A 678 5.67 -33.91 32.16
CA GLU A 678 6.86 -34.22 32.95
C GLU A 678 7.09 -33.14 34.03
N PRO A 679 6.43 -33.23 35.21
CA PRO A 679 6.44 -32.17 36.23
C PRO A 679 7.81 -31.78 36.80
N THR A 680 8.80 -32.67 36.65
CA THR A 680 10.17 -32.45 37.13
C THR A 680 11.11 -32.00 36.02
N SER A 681 10.64 -31.90 34.77
CA SER A 681 11.47 -31.46 33.67
C SER A 681 11.86 -29.98 33.82
N PRO A 682 13.05 -29.57 33.37
CA PRO A 682 13.44 -28.16 33.34
C PRO A 682 12.41 -27.27 32.64
N ALA A 683 11.81 -27.73 31.53
CA ALA A 683 10.77 -26.99 30.83
C ALA A 683 9.54 -26.74 31.71
N TYR A 684 9.05 -27.77 32.41
CA TYR A 684 7.88 -27.67 33.27
C TYR A 684 8.08 -26.70 34.43
N ILE A 685 9.21 -26.81 35.12
CA ILE A 685 9.55 -25.93 36.25
C ILE A 685 9.63 -24.48 35.76
N TRP A 686 10.25 -24.26 34.61
CA TRP A 686 10.32 -22.94 33.99
C TRP A 686 8.92 -22.42 33.62
N ALA A 687 8.09 -23.22 32.96
CA ALA A 687 6.75 -22.84 32.53
C ALA A 687 5.85 -22.46 33.73
N ARG A 688 5.93 -23.17 34.86
CA ARG A 688 5.20 -22.83 36.09
C ARG A 688 5.53 -21.44 36.63
N ALA A 689 6.76 -20.98 36.41
CA ALA A 689 7.19 -19.65 36.85
C ALA A 689 6.85 -18.53 35.84
N HIS A 690 6.59 -18.87 34.57
CA HIS A 690 6.45 -17.90 33.48
C HIS A 690 5.09 -17.88 32.77
N VAL A 691 4.18 -18.79 33.11
CA VAL A 691 2.85 -18.86 32.48
C VAL A 691 2.03 -17.61 32.80
N ASP A 692 1.20 -17.18 31.84
CA ASP A 692 0.31 -16.04 32.01
C ASP A 692 -0.68 -16.28 33.16
N VAL A 693 -1.14 -15.21 33.78
CA VAL A 693 -2.11 -15.22 34.88
C VAL A 693 -3.30 -14.34 34.55
N VAL A 694 -4.47 -14.78 35.01
CA VAL A 694 -5.63 -13.90 35.19
C VAL A 694 -5.50 -13.24 36.54
N GLN A 695 -5.43 -11.91 36.56
CA GLN A 695 -5.44 -11.13 37.81
C GLN A 695 -6.80 -10.46 37.99
N ILE A 696 -7.47 -10.75 39.11
CA ILE A 696 -8.70 -10.04 39.48
C ILE A 696 -8.36 -8.62 39.98
N THR A 697 -8.89 -7.61 39.31
CA THR A 697 -8.61 -6.19 39.58
C THR A 697 -9.66 -5.52 40.47
N ASP A 698 -10.83 -6.13 40.63
CA ASP A 698 -11.90 -5.58 41.46
C ASP A 698 -11.54 -5.47 42.95
N GLY A 699 -12.13 -4.47 43.61
CA GLY A 699 -12.12 -4.38 45.07
C GLY A 699 -12.97 -5.48 45.69
N ILE A 700 -12.58 -5.89 46.89
CA ILE A 700 -13.47 -6.69 47.76
C ILE A 700 -14.64 -5.77 48.15
N ARG A 701 -15.85 -6.32 48.22
CA ARG A 701 -17.05 -5.57 48.64
C ARG A 701 -16.83 -4.90 50.00
N ASP A 702 -17.50 -3.77 50.18
CA ASP A 702 -17.49 -3.03 51.44
C ASP A 702 -17.88 -3.95 52.61
N PRO A 703 -17.20 -3.88 53.78
CA PRO A 703 -17.53 -4.71 54.94
C PRO A 703 -18.99 -4.56 55.42
N GLU A 704 -19.68 -3.47 55.10
CA GLU A 704 -21.09 -3.22 55.44
C GLU A 704 -22.08 -3.78 54.40
N ASP A 705 -21.59 -4.36 53.29
CA ASP A 705 -22.45 -4.94 52.25
C ASP A 705 -23.30 -6.11 52.81
N THR A 706 -24.61 -6.07 52.52
CA THR A 706 -25.57 -7.13 52.89
C THR A 706 -25.15 -8.53 52.42
N TYR A 707 -24.31 -8.64 51.39
CA TYR A 707 -23.71 -9.90 50.94
C TYR A 707 -23.04 -10.68 52.08
N TRP A 708 -22.37 -9.99 53.01
CA TRP A 708 -21.66 -10.64 54.12
C TRP A 708 -22.57 -11.22 55.19
N THR A 709 -23.89 -11.00 55.11
CA THR A 709 -24.87 -11.58 56.05
C THR A 709 -25.23 -13.03 55.72
N ASP A 710 -25.13 -13.43 54.44
CA ASP A 710 -25.33 -14.82 53.98
C ASP A 710 -24.47 -15.12 52.73
N PRO A 711 -23.12 -15.16 52.86
CA PRO A 711 -22.22 -15.43 51.74
C PRO A 711 -22.12 -16.93 51.46
N LEU A 712 -23.25 -17.62 51.20
CA LEU A 712 -23.34 -19.06 50.93
C LEU A 712 -22.57 -19.97 51.93
N GLY A 713 -22.23 -19.44 53.12
CA GLY A 713 -21.46 -20.11 54.17
C GLY A 713 -19.96 -20.35 53.91
N THR A 714 -19.35 -19.77 52.87
CA THR A 714 -18.01 -20.19 52.38
C THR A 714 -16.86 -19.21 52.59
N CYS A 715 -17.11 -17.92 52.86
CA CYS A 715 -16.07 -16.91 53.12
C CYS A 715 -16.57 -15.73 53.97
N SER A 716 -15.65 -14.90 54.46
CA SER A 716 -15.94 -13.62 55.15
C SER A 716 -15.09 -12.48 54.59
N TYR A 717 -15.49 -11.23 54.86
CA TYR A 717 -14.73 -10.04 54.45
C TYR A 717 -13.25 -10.10 54.87
N GLU A 718 -12.97 -10.39 56.15
CA GLU A 718 -11.58 -10.46 56.64
C GLU A 718 -10.80 -11.61 55.99
N GLN A 719 -11.44 -12.77 55.74
CA GLN A 719 -10.78 -13.85 55.00
C GLN A 719 -10.43 -13.46 53.56
N CYS A 720 -11.34 -12.76 52.89
CA CYS A 720 -11.10 -12.27 51.53
C CYS A 720 -10.00 -11.20 51.51
N LYS A 721 -10.01 -10.28 52.47
CA LYS A 721 -9.01 -9.22 52.59
C LYS A 721 -7.64 -9.76 52.96
N ASP A 722 -7.57 -10.72 53.87
CA ASP A 722 -6.33 -11.38 54.25
C ASP A 722 -5.76 -12.23 53.11
N LYS A 723 -6.62 -12.89 52.32
CA LYS A 723 -6.16 -13.72 51.19
C LYS A 723 -5.77 -12.88 49.97
N TYR A 724 -6.63 -11.97 49.53
CA TYR A 724 -6.48 -11.26 48.25
C TYR A 724 -5.97 -9.83 48.37
N GLY A 725 -6.04 -9.20 49.56
CA GLY A 725 -5.70 -7.78 49.74
C GLY A 725 -6.70 -6.81 49.09
N PRO A 726 -6.55 -5.51 49.33
CA PRO A 726 -7.36 -4.46 48.69
C PRO A 726 -6.97 -4.26 47.21
N ALA A 727 -7.76 -3.48 46.46
CA ALA A 727 -7.53 -3.27 45.02
C ALA A 727 -6.28 -2.44 44.70
N ASP A 728 -5.90 -1.52 45.58
CA ASP A 728 -4.71 -0.66 45.48
C ASP A 728 -3.42 -1.35 45.96
N SER A 729 -3.54 -2.46 46.69
CA SER A 729 -2.42 -3.29 47.11
C SER A 729 -2.80 -4.78 47.01
N PRO A 730 -2.97 -5.30 45.77
CA PRO A 730 -3.40 -6.67 45.53
C PRO A 730 -2.31 -7.66 45.99
N ARG A 731 -2.71 -8.77 46.61
CA ARG A 731 -1.82 -9.89 46.91
C ARG A 731 -1.71 -10.86 45.73
N ALA A 732 -0.64 -11.65 45.69
CA ALA A 732 -0.34 -12.60 44.61
C ALA A 732 -1.44 -13.68 44.45
N GLU A 733 -2.21 -13.96 45.50
CA GLU A 733 -3.33 -14.90 45.46
C GLU A 733 -4.46 -14.45 44.51
N ARG A 734 -4.49 -13.19 44.06
CA ARG A 734 -5.42 -12.70 43.02
C ARG A 734 -5.05 -13.19 41.61
N GLU A 735 -3.90 -13.83 41.45
CA GLU A 735 -3.38 -14.29 40.18
C GLU A 735 -3.57 -15.79 40.02
N PHE A 736 -4.32 -16.16 38.98
CA PHE A 736 -4.63 -17.54 38.66
C PHE A 736 -3.85 -17.93 37.39
N PRO A 737 -2.82 -18.79 37.49
CA PRO A 737 -2.07 -19.28 36.33
C PRO A 737 -2.97 -19.92 35.28
N ILE A 738 -2.79 -19.56 34.01
CA ILE A 738 -3.60 -20.05 32.90
C ILE A 738 -3.05 -21.41 32.44
N LEU A 739 -3.83 -22.46 32.63
CA LEU A 739 -3.46 -23.81 32.18
C LEU A 739 -3.79 -24.00 30.71
N GLU A 740 -4.99 -23.59 30.31
CA GLU A 740 -5.48 -23.64 28.93
C GLU A 740 -6.16 -22.33 28.57
N ALA A 741 -5.99 -21.88 27.33
CA ALA A 741 -6.64 -20.70 26.81
C ALA A 741 -7.41 -21.02 25.53
N TYR A 742 -8.56 -20.37 25.36
CA TYR A 742 -9.46 -20.48 24.21
C TYR A 742 -9.96 -19.09 23.82
N GLN A 743 -10.61 -18.94 22.68
CA GLN A 743 -11.09 -17.62 22.23
C GLN A 743 -12.02 -16.94 23.23
N ASP A 744 -12.88 -17.70 23.91
CA ASP A 744 -13.96 -17.21 24.75
C ASP A 744 -13.77 -17.49 26.25
N HIS A 745 -12.74 -18.24 26.64
CA HIS A 745 -12.52 -18.61 28.04
C HIS A 745 -11.09 -19.06 28.34
N LEU A 746 -10.78 -19.13 29.64
CA LEU A 746 -9.53 -19.62 30.20
C LEU A 746 -9.82 -20.70 31.25
N VAL A 747 -8.98 -21.73 31.29
CA VAL A 747 -8.91 -22.71 32.38
C VAL A 747 -7.70 -22.35 33.23
N VAL A 748 -7.89 -22.21 34.53
CA VAL A 748 -6.86 -21.68 35.44
C VAL A 748 -6.52 -22.66 36.56
N ASP A 749 -5.32 -22.52 37.12
CA ASP A 749 -4.90 -23.17 38.35
C ASP A 749 -5.20 -22.25 39.55
N GLY A 750 -5.81 -22.80 40.61
CA GLY A 750 -6.09 -22.06 41.84
C GLY A 750 -7.43 -22.43 42.49
N ASP A 751 -7.87 -21.58 43.42
CA ASP A 751 -9.09 -21.78 44.20
C ASP A 751 -10.18 -20.79 43.76
N LEU A 752 -10.76 -21.02 42.57
CA LEU A 752 -11.86 -20.19 42.08
C LEU A 752 -13.12 -20.26 42.97
N ASN A 753 -13.28 -21.28 43.82
CA ASN A 753 -14.42 -21.33 44.75
C ASN A 753 -14.33 -20.19 45.77
N ASN A 754 -13.14 -20.00 46.33
CA ASN A 754 -12.88 -18.91 47.25
C ASN A 754 -12.88 -17.55 46.54
N ALA A 755 -12.30 -17.48 45.33
CA ALA A 755 -12.33 -16.25 44.52
C ALA A 755 -13.76 -15.82 44.19
N TRP A 756 -14.62 -16.74 43.76
CA TRP A 756 -16.02 -16.48 43.47
C TRP A 756 -16.79 -16.02 44.72
N CYS A 757 -16.46 -16.55 45.90
CA CYS A 757 -17.05 -16.06 47.14
C CYS A 757 -16.58 -14.63 47.49
N CYS A 758 -15.32 -14.29 47.25
CA CYS A 758 -14.79 -12.96 47.52
C CYS A 758 -15.17 -11.91 46.46
N PHE A 759 -15.43 -12.36 45.24
CA PHE A 759 -15.79 -11.56 44.07
C PHE A 759 -17.06 -12.15 43.40
N PRO A 760 -18.23 -12.09 44.06
CA PRO A 760 -19.44 -12.83 43.66
C PRO A 760 -20.18 -12.25 42.44
N MET A 761 -19.72 -11.13 41.90
CA MET A 761 -20.26 -10.54 40.66
C MET A 761 -19.48 -11.07 39.44
N VAL A 762 -19.55 -10.35 38.31
CA VAL A 762 -18.69 -10.57 37.14
C VAL A 762 -17.47 -9.66 37.33
N PRO A 763 -16.37 -10.12 37.98
CA PRO A 763 -15.29 -9.22 38.34
C PRO A 763 -14.57 -8.65 37.12
N THR A 764 -14.07 -7.43 37.26
CA THR A 764 -13.04 -6.94 36.34
C THR A 764 -11.75 -7.73 36.53
N TYR A 765 -11.08 -8.00 35.41
CA TYR A 765 -9.81 -8.72 35.41
C TYR A 765 -8.87 -8.16 34.35
N THR A 766 -7.62 -8.57 34.48
CA THR A 766 -6.59 -8.37 33.46
C THR A 766 -5.80 -9.65 33.26
N VAL A 767 -5.08 -9.75 32.14
CA VAL A 767 -4.13 -10.84 31.89
C VAL A 767 -2.72 -10.27 31.91
N ARG A 768 -1.83 -10.92 32.66
CA ARG A 768 -0.42 -10.54 32.79
C ARG A 768 0.48 -11.75 32.53
N PRO A 769 1.65 -11.58 31.90
CA PRO A 769 2.69 -12.58 31.96
C PRO A 769 3.37 -12.57 33.32
N ARG A 770 3.89 -13.74 33.73
CA ARG A 770 4.76 -13.84 34.89
C ARG A 770 6.23 -13.85 34.47
N ALA A 771 7.06 -13.08 35.16
CA ALA A 771 8.50 -13.01 34.93
C ALA A 771 8.92 -12.73 33.46
N GLN A 772 8.11 -11.96 32.71
CA GLN A 772 8.44 -11.53 31.34
C GLN A 772 8.19 -10.03 31.19
N TRP A 773 8.89 -9.42 30.25
CA TRP A 773 8.61 -8.06 29.81
C TRP A 773 7.68 -8.05 28.61
N ILE A 774 6.71 -7.12 28.61
CA ILE A 774 5.81 -6.86 27.50
C ILE A 774 6.29 -5.64 26.72
N VAL A 775 6.54 -5.85 25.43
CA VAL A 775 6.93 -4.83 24.46
C VAL A 775 5.68 -4.41 23.69
N ASN A 776 5.37 -3.12 23.74
CA ASN A 776 4.24 -2.54 23.04
C ASN A 776 4.65 -1.23 22.36
N GLY A 777 4.28 -1.07 21.09
CA GLY A 777 4.43 0.19 20.35
C GLY A 777 3.09 0.91 20.18
N THR A 778 3.07 2.24 20.14
CA THR A 778 1.82 2.99 19.96
C THR A 778 1.19 2.83 18.57
N VAL A 779 1.99 2.51 17.55
CA VAL A 779 1.53 2.25 16.18
C VAL A 779 1.45 0.75 15.89
N SER A 780 2.51 0.01 16.25
CA SER A 780 2.61 -1.43 15.98
C SER A 780 1.81 -2.32 16.93
N GLY A 781 1.44 -1.79 18.11
CA GLY A 781 0.72 -2.51 19.15
C GLY A 781 1.55 -3.61 19.83
N PHE A 782 0.84 -4.52 20.50
CA PHE A 782 1.42 -5.73 21.08
C PHE A 782 1.48 -6.82 20.01
N LEU A 783 2.69 -7.12 19.55
CA LEU A 783 2.90 -8.16 18.54
C LEU A 783 2.90 -9.54 19.21
N HIS A 784 2.10 -10.48 18.71
CA HIS A 784 2.10 -11.86 19.17
C HIS A 784 1.91 -12.81 17.99
N LYS A 785 2.26 -14.07 18.23
CA LYS A 785 2.12 -15.17 17.26
C LYS A 785 1.27 -16.31 17.81
N VAL A 786 0.35 -16.00 18.71
CA VAL A 786 -0.68 -16.95 19.16
C VAL A 786 -1.74 -17.09 18.06
N ALA A 787 -2.17 -18.32 17.79
CA ALA A 787 -3.24 -18.65 16.86
C ALA A 787 -4.24 -19.62 17.52
N VAL A 788 -5.47 -19.66 17.00
CA VAL A 788 -6.46 -20.66 17.39
C VAL A 788 -6.16 -21.96 16.65
N ASP A 789 -5.94 -23.05 17.39
CA ASP A 789 -5.87 -24.37 16.77
C ASP A 789 -7.26 -24.81 16.29
N SER A 790 -7.42 -25.10 15.01
CA SER A 790 -8.75 -25.46 14.49
C SER A 790 -9.23 -26.84 14.96
N ALA A 791 -8.34 -27.72 15.42
CA ALA A 791 -8.70 -29.05 15.90
C ALA A 791 -9.18 -29.03 17.36
N THR A 792 -8.48 -28.29 18.23
CA THR A 792 -8.78 -28.24 19.67
C THR A 792 -9.46 -26.95 20.13
N ALA A 793 -9.51 -25.92 19.28
CA ALA A 793 -9.91 -24.55 19.60
C ALA A 793 -9.04 -23.84 20.66
N ARG A 794 -7.92 -24.45 21.09
CA ARG A 794 -6.98 -23.87 22.06
C ARG A 794 -6.13 -22.77 21.42
N CYS A 795 -5.74 -21.80 22.23
CA CYS A 795 -4.69 -20.85 21.87
C CYS A 795 -3.35 -21.57 21.86
N ILE A 796 -2.64 -21.53 20.74
CA ILE A 796 -1.31 -22.14 20.61
C ILE A 796 -0.31 -21.16 20.02
N GLU A 797 0.95 -21.34 20.41
CA GLU A 797 2.06 -20.64 19.77
C GLU A 797 2.17 -21.09 18.32
N SER A 798 1.92 -20.18 17.38
CA SER A 798 1.93 -20.48 15.95
C SER A 798 3.31 -20.91 15.50
N CYS A 799 3.38 -22.05 14.80
CA CYS A 799 4.57 -22.43 14.06
C CYS A 799 4.66 -21.73 12.68
N ASP A 800 3.70 -20.88 12.28
CA ASP A 800 3.71 -20.20 10.99
C ASP A 800 4.95 -19.28 10.94
N PRO A 801 5.90 -19.54 10.03
CA PRO A 801 7.12 -18.77 9.92
C PRO A 801 6.87 -17.28 9.69
N SER A 802 5.77 -16.91 9.02
CA SER A 802 5.37 -15.52 8.79
C SER A 802 4.99 -14.75 10.06
N LEU A 803 4.65 -15.45 11.14
CA LEU A 803 4.33 -14.83 12.43
C LEU A 803 5.53 -14.85 13.37
N ARG A 804 6.66 -15.47 12.96
CA ARG A 804 7.84 -15.68 13.81
C ARG A 804 8.37 -14.40 14.47
N LEU A 805 8.35 -13.28 13.74
CA LEU A 805 8.81 -11.98 14.23
C LEU A 805 7.71 -11.18 14.94
N ARG A 806 6.46 -11.65 15.00
CA ARG A 806 5.43 -11.04 15.85
C ARG A 806 5.66 -11.44 17.30
N ASN A 807 6.74 -10.92 17.87
CA ASN A 807 7.11 -11.13 19.26
C ASN A 807 6.95 -9.82 20.03
N GLY A 808 6.26 -9.90 21.17
CA GLY A 808 6.03 -8.80 22.10
C GLY A 808 6.50 -9.15 23.51
N ARG A 809 7.19 -10.28 23.68
CA ARG A 809 7.60 -10.80 24.99
C ARG A 809 9.12 -10.93 25.06
N VAL A 810 9.72 -10.45 26.15
CA VAL A 810 11.15 -10.58 26.44
C VAL A 810 11.32 -11.37 27.72
N ILE A 811 12.21 -12.37 27.68
CA ILE A 811 12.69 -13.07 28.87
C ILE A 811 14.02 -12.44 29.28
N GLU A 812 14.21 -12.20 30.57
CA GLU A 812 15.50 -11.72 31.08
C GLU A 812 16.58 -12.79 30.82
N GLY A 813 17.73 -12.35 30.29
CA GLY A 813 18.86 -13.23 30.05
C GLY A 813 19.52 -13.68 31.34
N ALA A 814 20.49 -14.60 31.24
CA ALA A 814 21.41 -14.83 32.35
C ALA A 814 22.29 -13.60 32.55
N ARG A 815 22.67 -13.30 33.81
CA ARG A 815 23.60 -12.21 34.10
C ARG A 815 24.97 -12.51 33.49
N VAL A 816 25.37 -11.75 32.47
CA VAL A 816 26.67 -11.85 31.79
C VAL A 816 27.68 -10.84 32.33
N THR A 817 28.95 -11.25 32.46
CA THR A 817 30.08 -10.38 32.83
C THR A 817 31.24 -10.43 31.83
N GLN A 818 31.19 -11.30 30.82
CA GLN A 818 32.20 -11.43 29.78
C GLN A 818 31.61 -11.13 28.40
N ALA A 819 32.36 -10.41 27.57
CA ALA A 819 31.91 -10.05 26.22
C ALA A 819 31.59 -11.25 25.33
N ALA A 820 32.23 -12.41 25.56
CA ALA A 820 32.01 -13.63 24.80
C ALA A 820 30.64 -14.28 25.05
N ASP A 821 30.03 -13.98 26.20
CA ASP A 821 28.74 -14.55 26.62
C ASP A 821 27.56 -13.63 26.25
N ILE A 822 27.83 -12.46 25.64
CA ILE A 822 26.79 -11.56 25.15
C ILE A 822 26.02 -12.26 24.02
N PRO A 823 24.69 -12.34 24.09
CA PRO A 823 23.89 -12.92 23.02
C PRO A 823 24.14 -12.21 21.69
N LYS A 824 24.39 -12.99 20.64
CA LYS A 824 24.51 -12.46 19.28
C LYS A 824 23.14 -12.03 18.77
N ILE A 825 23.14 -11.05 17.86
CA ILE A 825 21.95 -10.69 17.09
C ILE A 825 21.33 -11.94 16.44
N ASP A 826 20.00 -12.01 16.39
CA ASP A 826 19.21 -13.17 15.95
C ASP A 826 19.37 -14.47 16.77
N ALA A 827 20.19 -14.50 17.84
CA ALA A 827 20.35 -15.70 18.66
C ALA A 827 19.12 -15.93 19.57
N PRO A 828 18.81 -17.19 19.93
CA PRO A 828 17.83 -17.49 20.97
C PRO A 828 18.13 -16.71 22.26
N GLY A 829 17.09 -16.19 22.92
CA GLY A 829 17.23 -15.35 24.13
C GLY A 829 17.40 -13.84 23.85
N THR A 830 17.59 -13.42 22.60
CA THR A 830 17.42 -12.02 22.21
C THR A 830 15.97 -11.71 21.90
N PHE A 831 15.49 -10.54 22.32
CA PHE A 831 14.23 -10.03 21.79
C PHE A 831 14.43 -9.57 20.36
N ARG A 832 13.50 -9.99 19.51
CA ARG A 832 13.44 -9.55 18.12
C ARG A 832 11.99 -9.46 17.68
N ASN A 833 11.62 -8.30 17.17
CA ASN A 833 10.44 -8.12 16.34
C ASN A 833 10.87 -7.60 14.94
N PRO A 834 9.95 -7.19 14.03
CA PRO A 834 10.36 -6.72 12.70
C PRO A 834 11.19 -5.42 12.72
N MET A 835 11.10 -4.64 13.80
CA MET A 835 11.64 -3.28 13.89
C MET A 835 12.88 -3.20 14.76
N ILE A 836 12.88 -3.82 15.93
CA ILE A 836 13.92 -3.64 16.94
C ILE A 836 14.41 -4.97 17.50
N GLN A 837 15.67 -4.96 17.94
CA GLN A 837 16.29 -6.03 18.70
C GLN A 837 17.02 -5.48 19.91
N PHE A 838 16.92 -6.21 21.02
CA PHE A 838 17.62 -5.94 22.26
C PHE A 838 17.62 -7.19 23.13
N TRP A 839 18.34 -7.16 24.23
CA TRP A 839 18.22 -8.13 25.29
C TRP A 839 18.25 -7.40 26.64
N ILE A 840 17.69 -8.03 27.66
CA ILE A 840 17.64 -7.44 29.01
C ILE A 840 18.55 -8.25 29.92
N GLN A 841 19.55 -7.56 30.46
CA GLN A 841 20.38 -8.06 31.54
C GLN A 841 19.66 -7.83 32.87
N PRO A 842 19.47 -8.86 33.71
CA PRO A 842 18.83 -8.71 35.01
C PRO A 842 19.70 -7.95 36.02
N GLY A 843 19.06 -7.30 37.00
CA GLY A 843 19.68 -6.61 38.13
C GLY A 843 20.44 -7.53 39.10
N ALA A 844 21.24 -6.96 40.02
CA ALA A 844 22.08 -7.73 40.95
C ALA A 844 21.27 -8.48 42.03
N GLN A 845 21.76 -9.64 42.51
CA GLN A 845 21.05 -10.45 43.51
C GLN A 845 20.73 -9.68 44.80
N GLY A 846 19.50 -9.87 45.30
CA GLY A 846 18.90 -9.10 46.41
C GLY A 846 17.81 -8.11 45.95
N HIS A 847 17.87 -7.70 44.68
CA HIS A 847 16.89 -6.91 43.93
C HIS A 847 16.70 -7.49 42.50
N GLY A 848 17.05 -8.77 42.31
CA GLY A 848 17.63 -9.32 41.08
C GLY A 848 16.70 -9.96 40.05
N THR A 849 15.44 -9.54 40.01
CA THR A 849 14.54 -9.70 38.85
C THR A 849 13.93 -8.33 38.60
N GLY A 850 13.42 -8.04 37.40
CA GLY A 850 12.50 -6.90 37.28
C GLY A 850 11.48 -6.93 38.42
N ASP A 851 11.14 -5.78 39.01
CA ASP A 851 9.93 -5.72 39.82
C ASP A 851 8.79 -5.30 38.91
N ARG A 852 7.61 -5.79 39.26
CA ARG A 852 6.38 -5.53 38.53
C ARG A 852 6.19 -4.05 38.21
N ASP A 853 5.70 -3.81 37.00
CA ASP A 853 5.39 -2.48 36.46
C ASP A 853 6.61 -1.55 36.33
N MET A 854 7.84 -2.10 36.38
CA MET A 854 9.01 -1.42 35.80
C MET A 854 8.81 -1.23 34.30
N VAL A 855 9.12 -0.04 33.78
CA VAL A 855 8.93 0.31 32.37
C VAL A 855 10.19 0.95 31.80
N PHE A 856 10.71 0.37 30.71
CA PHE A 856 11.56 1.14 29.78
C PHE A 856 10.67 1.89 28.80
N SER A 857 10.86 3.20 28.68
CA SER A 857 10.16 4.04 27.70
C SER A 857 11.13 4.76 26.77
N PHE A 858 10.83 4.76 25.48
CA PHE A 858 11.54 5.53 24.45
C PHE A 858 10.67 5.76 23.22
N SER A 859 11.02 6.76 22.42
CA SER A 859 10.35 7.04 21.14
C SER A 859 11.30 6.71 19.99
N SER A 860 10.80 5.99 18.98
CA SER A 860 11.51 5.83 17.70
C SER A 860 11.09 6.91 16.72
N ASN A 861 12.03 7.39 15.92
CA ASN A 861 11.77 8.30 14.82
C ASN A 861 12.56 7.94 13.55
N GLY A 862 12.07 8.42 12.41
CA GLY A 862 12.73 8.23 11.13
C GLY A 862 12.42 6.88 10.48
N GLY A 863 13.08 6.62 9.36
CA GLY A 863 12.87 5.43 8.54
C GLY A 863 12.24 5.70 7.19
N PHE A 864 11.70 4.62 6.61
CA PHE A 864 11.13 4.61 5.28
C PHE A 864 9.85 5.44 5.23
N VAL A 865 9.76 6.35 4.27
CA VAL A 865 8.53 7.10 3.99
C VAL A 865 8.15 6.84 2.54
N PRO A 866 6.93 6.34 2.25
CA PRO A 866 6.47 6.17 0.90
C PRO A 866 6.54 7.48 0.11
N LEU A 867 6.93 7.41 -1.16
CA LEU A 867 6.87 8.52 -2.08
C LEU A 867 5.41 8.81 -2.43
N VAL A 868 4.93 9.96 -1.97
CA VAL A 868 3.55 10.39 -2.13
C VAL A 868 3.48 11.77 -2.78
N VAL A 869 2.58 11.93 -3.75
CA VAL A 869 2.10 13.24 -4.22
C VAL A 869 0.71 13.48 -3.63
N ASN A 870 0.50 14.62 -2.99
CA ASN A 870 -0.80 14.98 -2.42
C ASN A 870 -1.51 15.99 -3.34
N LEU A 871 -2.58 15.56 -4.01
CA LEU A 871 -3.38 16.41 -4.89
C LEU A 871 -4.14 17.48 -4.11
N GLY A 872 -4.51 17.20 -2.86
CA GLY A 872 -5.21 18.13 -1.96
C GLY A 872 -4.29 19.11 -1.22
N ALA A 873 -3.00 19.19 -1.58
CA ALA A 873 -2.08 20.13 -0.92
C ALA A 873 -2.48 21.59 -1.15
N SER A 874 -3.11 21.90 -2.29
CA SER A 874 -3.56 23.25 -2.66
C SER A 874 -5.08 23.43 -2.58
N THR A 875 -5.86 22.35 -2.41
CA THR A 875 -7.33 22.38 -2.47
C THR A 875 -7.95 21.37 -1.50
N SER A 876 -9.12 21.68 -0.93
CA SER A 876 -9.78 20.80 0.08
C SER A 876 -10.76 19.79 -0.52
N TYR A 877 -10.98 19.82 -1.83
CA TYR A 877 -11.96 19.00 -2.54
C TYR A 877 -11.25 18.32 -3.70
N VAL A 878 -10.86 17.06 -3.49
CA VAL A 878 -10.31 16.18 -4.52
C VAL A 878 -11.03 14.84 -4.40
N GLN A 879 -11.58 14.37 -5.50
CA GLN A 879 -12.26 13.11 -5.65
C GLN A 879 -11.81 12.46 -6.97
N PRO A 880 -10.62 11.84 -7.02
CA PRO A 880 -10.08 11.28 -8.24
C PRO A 880 -11.04 10.24 -8.83
N GLN A 881 -11.27 10.27 -10.13
CA GLN A 881 -12.11 9.30 -10.83
C GLN A 881 -11.30 8.33 -11.67
N SER A 882 -10.25 8.82 -12.34
CA SER A 882 -9.35 8.01 -13.15
C SER A 882 -7.96 8.64 -13.24
N VAL A 883 -6.96 7.79 -13.52
CA VAL A 883 -5.60 8.23 -13.86
C VAL A 883 -5.18 7.68 -15.21
N THR A 884 -4.47 8.50 -15.98
CA THR A 884 -3.81 8.11 -17.23
C THR A 884 -2.39 8.66 -17.23
N TYR A 885 -1.40 7.85 -17.61
CA TYR A 885 -0.06 8.33 -17.88
C TYR A 885 -0.01 8.93 -19.29
N VAL A 886 0.56 10.13 -19.43
CA VAL A 886 0.71 10.84 -20.71
C VAL A 886 2.21 10.90 -21.06
N PRO A 887 2.72 9.94 -21.86
CA PRO A 887 4.16 9.84 -22.15
C PRO A 887 4.75 11.08 -22.81
N GLN A 888 3.97 11.76 -23.66
CA GLN A 888 4.41 12.94 -24.42
C GLN A 888 4.77 14.12 -23.49
N LEU A 889 4.16 14.18 -22.29
CA LEU A 889 4.46 15.18 -21.27
C LEU A 889 5.33 14.63 -20.14
N GLY A 890 5.40 13.29 -19.99
CA GLY A 890 5.99 12.67 -18.81
C GLY A 890 5.19 12.95 -17.53
N GLN A 891 3.87 13.12 -17.64
CA GLN A 891 2.97 13.52 -16.55
C GLN A 891 1.85 12.49 -16.32
N LEU A 892 1.24 12.52 -15.14
CA LEU A 892 -0.04 11.83 -14.89
C LEU A 892 -1.18 12.83 -15.06
N ALA A 893 -2.22 12.41 -15.79
CA ALA A 893 -3.47 13.13 -15.89
C ALA A 893 -4.49 12.48 -14.94
N ILE A 894 -5.04 13.25 -14.01
CA ILE A 894 -6.01 12.83 -13.01
C ILE A 894 -7.32 13.55 -13.28
N ALA A 895 -8.33 12.81 -13.72
CA ALA A 895 -9.67 13.36 -13.83
C ALA A 895 -10.33 13.35 -12.44
N ASP A 896 -10.89 14.49 -12.05
CA ASP A 896 -11.42 14.75 -10.73
C ASP A 896 -12.93 14.96 -10.76
N GLY A 897 -13.64 14.18 -9.96
CA GLY A 897 -15.10 14.22 -9.88
C GLY A 897 -15.64 15.39 -9.06
N SER A 898 -14.77 16.21 -8.47
CA SER A 898 -15.17 17.39 -7.70
C SER A 898 -15.04 18.64 -8.56
N VAL A 899 -14.30 19.65 -8.10
CA VAL A 899 -14.19 20.97 -8.74
C VAL A 899 -12.87 21.16 -9.51
N GLN A 900 -11.94 20.21 -9.46
CA GLN A 900 -10.61 20.39 -10.08
C GLN A 900 -10.54 19.98 -11.55
N GLY A 901 -11.59 19.34 -12.09
CA GLY A 901 -11.70 18.93 -13.49
C GLY A 901 -10.63 17.94 -13.93
N LEU A 902 -9.55 18.46 -14.53
CA LEU A 902 -8.37 17.67 -14.92
C LEU A 902 -7.12 18.25 -14.25
N MET A 903 -6.41 17.41 -13.49
CA MET A 903 -5.15 17.74 -12.84
C MET A 903 -3.99 17.04 -13.54
N MET A 904 -2.91 17.79 -13.81
CA MET A 904 -1.68 17.26 -14.38
C MET A 904 -0.60 17.22 -13.31
N VAL A 905 -0.01 16.04 -13.07
CA VAL A 905 1.07 15.83 -12.10
C VAL A 905 2.39 15.61 -12.83
N ASP A 906 3.35 16.48 -12.56
CA ASP A 906 4.71 16.32 -13.07
C ASP A 906 5.46 15.23 -12.29
N LEU A 907 6.02 14.26 -13.03
CA LEU A 907 6.77 13.13 -12.48
C LEU A 907 8.27 13.40 -12.37
N VAL A 908 8.75 14.57 -12.81
CA VAL A 908 10.12 15.04 -12.53
C VAL A 908 10.14 15.78 -11.20
N GLY A 909 9.29 16.80 -11.03
CA GLY A 909 9.15 17.57 -9.80
C GLY A 909 8.37 16.84 -8.70
N LEU A 910 7.54 15.85 -9.06
CA LEU A 910 6.60 15.16 -8.16
C LEU A 910 5.63 16.16 -7.49
N THR A 911 5.07 17.04 -8.31
CA THR A 911 4.17 18.12 -7.88
C THR A 911 3.00 18.24 -8.84
N LEU A 912 1.89 18.82 -8.37
CA LEU A 912 0.81 19.25 -9.24
C LEU A 912 1.35 20.37 -10.17
N ALA A 913 1.36 20.11 -11.48
CA ALA A 913 1.87 21.04 -12.49
C ALA A 913 0.80 22.06 -12.87
N THR A 914 -0.38 21.59 -13.26
CA THR A 914 -1.50 22.40 -13.75
C THR A 914 -2.83 21.76 -13.32
N SER A 915 -3.86 22.58 -13.09
CA SER A 915 -5.24 22.13 -12.93
C SER A 915 -6.14 22.92 -13.89
N TYR A 916 -7.10 22.23 -14.51
CA TYR A 916 -8.09 22.82 -15.41
C TYR A 916 -9.46 22.71 -14.76
N TYR A 917 -10.11 23.83 -14.45
CA TYR A 917 -11.39 23.88 -13.73
C TYR A 917 -12.40 24.84 -14.34
#